data_AF-A0AA43EGE5-F1
#
_entry.id   AF-A0AA43EGE5-F1
#
_cell.length_a   1.000
_cell.length_b   1.000
_cell.length_c   1.000
_cell.angle_alpha   90.00
_cell.angle_beta   90.00
_cell.angle_gamma   90.00
#
_symmetry.space_group_name_H-M   'P 1'
#
loop_
_entity.id
_entity.type
_entity.pdbx_description
1 polymer ?
#
loop_
_entity_poly.entity_id
_entity_poly.type
_entity_poly.pdbx_seq_one_letter_code
_entity_poly.pdbx_strand_id
1 'polypeptide(L)'
;MKSFNHNILRLLAAGLLVTLAACSEQSTAPEEPKDTGYTSRTLTRDDLTPQGTVIETDDGYQVQGSLDVKTDDGGVSFVNADLDVSFDEKGRVRNITGTTEIPSPHERIEFANPVQADVGFFSGKFLNENRDFGILLKEDTDYFVFNFAVTLEMSIATGETGDGATRPVKVRAPLGGQLLMIMDFNDPMYYVYGAQDLIGNAGTGWSLHGRIPFAPWHPVEGMGNFDGKNTRVGSFPILKVIQVSGQMVDNNYTEVHLSLEDPFTSDLRMGYQCGYNGAMALDLFLKDIVGVEIPIAEGSGGMWREASVQDIFQGHAYVNGLTADLDWWPAFIPAKPVAALETSGFVKSDLDFDISVAGEFGWNLPAGKGKTLTGHFGFAPEALTLGGSVRDDATVYNIEGRVTRDETTVWTVPPQSILDGVSNGVTDELDDRIAEAEQAWNNLQDATKDYEFELSLRGLRSSLPGVVDTAKKALSDGIAAELRKHEGEDYYSQLKTHLYAADNTYYEQLNRLKAAAQQIQDNDATRNEIEAALRSAASKKIFSTTFKYKVLGVTVKTVNVSRRVMSDSQANQLITAADNVKYIKETYDRKVSMQQIYDTVPDKEIFEQVKDDIENGVIMIDDLGEIGFVYGHDSKVFNVYAVVGEDRFDLGAVDLFSVVDITAAVTSAIVDGLVSGN
;
A
#
# COMPACT_ATOMS: atom_id res chain seq x y z
N MET A 1 23.16 -52.45 -13.63
CA MET A 1 22.63 -52.71 -15.00
C MET A 1 21.09 -52.81 -15.10
N LYS A 2 20.29 -52.43 -14.10
CA LYS A 2 18.82 -52.30 -14.21
C LYS A 2 18.26 -50.89 -13.94
N SER A 3 19.11 -49.89 -13.69
CA SER A 3 18.69 -48.49 -13.47
C SER A 3 18.96 -47.54 -14.66
N PHE A 4 19.53 -48.05 -15.76
CA PHE A 4 19.89 -47.21 -16.92
C PHE A 4 18.81 -47.16 -18.02
N ASN A 5 17.72 -47.94 -17.89
CA ASN A 5 16.70 -48.07 -18.94
C ASN A 5 15.41 -47.27 -18.71
N HIS A 6 15.25 -46.54 -17.60
CA HIS A 6 14.04 -45.74 -17.35
C HIS A 6 14.13 -44.29 -17.88
N ASN A 7 15.33 -43.72 -18.02
CA ASN A 7 15.49 -42.36 -18.54
C ASN A 7 15.52 -42.29 -20.08
N ILE A 8 15.96 -43.36 -20.76
CA ILE A 8 15.95 -43.43 -22.23
C ILE A 8 14.52 -43.60 -22.77
N LEU A 9 13.63 -44.28 -22.03
CA LEU A 9 12.22 -44.41 -22.42
C LEU A 9 11.42 -43.11 -22.25
N ARG A 10 11.81 -42.21 -21.32
CA ARG A 10 11.20 -40.88 -21.20
C ARG A 10 11.71 -39.89 -22.26
N LEU A 11 12.98 -39.98 -22.66
CA LEU A 11 13.49 -39.19 -23.80
C LEU A 11 12.85 -39.60 -25.12
N LEU A 12 12.60 -40.90 -25.33
CA LEU A 12 11.88 -41.37 -26.54
C LEU A 12 10.38 -41.03 -26.49
N ALA A 13 9.73 -40.98 -25.32
CA ALA A 13 8.32 -40.60 -25.21
C ALA A 13 8.09 -39.07 -25.37
N ALA A 14 9.04 -38.24 -24.96
CA ALA A 14 8.98 -36.79 -25.20
C ALA A 14 9.36 -36.42 -26.65
N GLY A 15 10.29 -37.15 -27.27
CA GLY A 15 10.65 -36.96 -28.68
C GLY A 15 9.57 -37.46 -29.66
N LEU A 16 8.88 -38.57 -29.35
CA LEU A 16 7.92 -39.21 -30.27
C LEU A 16 6.52 -38.57 -30.26
N LEU A 17 6.20 -37.68 -29.30
CA LEU A 17 4.96 -36.88 -29.32
C LEU A 17 5.11 -35.56 -30.09
N VAL A 18 6.33 -35.17 -30.47
CA VAL A 18 6.61 -33.94 -31.24
C VAL A 18 6.89 -34.23 -32.72
N THR A 19 6.95 -35.51 -33.13
CA THR A 19 7.26 -35.92 -34.51
C THR A 19 6.02 -36.10 -35.42
N LEU A 20 5.02 -35.23 -35.34
CA LEU A 20 3.87 -35.25 -36.26
C LEU A 20 3.57 -33.93 -37.00
N ALA A 21 4.42 -32.91 -36.91
CA ALA A 21 4.20 -31.64 -37.64
C ALA A 21 5.43 -31.09 -38.40
N ALA A 22 6.44 -31.90 -38.67
CA ALA A 22 7.57 -31.49 -39.51
C ALA A 22 7.84 -32.56 -40.57
N CYS A 23 7.13 -32.49 -41.70
CA CYS A 23 7.52 -33.18 -42.91
C CYS A 23 8.05 -32.17 -43.94
N SER A 24 9.35 -32.32 -44.20
CA SER A 24 10.14 -31.98 -45.39
C SER A 24 10.01 -30.59 -46.02
N GLU A 25 11.07 -29.78 -45.93
CA GLU A 25 12.07 -29.65 -47.01
C GLU A 25 13.35 -28.93 -46.51
N GLN A 26 14.46 -29.14 -47.22
CA GLN A 26 15.82 -28.76 -46.84
C GLN A 26 15.98 -27.24 -46.65
N SER A 27 16.20 -26.80 -45.41
CA SER A 27 16.68 -25.45 -45.10
C SER A 27 18.20 -25.41 -45.25
N THR A 28 18.67 -24.65 -46.23
CA THR A 28 20.02 -24.06 -46.21
C THR A 28 20.09 -23.04 -45.07
N ALA A 29 21.31 -22.88 -44.51
CA ALA A 29 21.67 -22.12 -43.31
C ALA A 29 20.88 -20.80 -43.11
N PRO A 30 20.60 -20.42 -41.84
CA PRO A 30 19.85 -19.20 -41.54
C PRO A 30 20.69 -17.98 -41.92
N GLU A 31 20.21 -17.20 -42.88
CA GLU A 31 20.60 -15.80 -42.97
C GLU A 31 20.07 -15.08 -41.73
N GLU A 32 20.83 -14.10 -41.23
CA GLU A 32 20.34 -13.09 -40.29
C GLU A 32 18.94 -12.60 -40.71
N PRO A 33 18.08 -12.09 -39.80
CA PRO A 33 16.88 -11.38 -40.20
C PRO A 33 17.31 -10.14 -40.97
N LYS A 34 17.53 -10.33 -42.27
CA LYS A 34 17.60 -9.25 -43.22
C LYS A 34 16.25 -8.57 -43.09
N ASP A 35 16.30 -7.25 -42.92
CA ASP A 35 15.29 -6.38 -43.50
C ASP A 35 15.03 -6.92 -44.91
N THR A 36 13.97 -7.73 -45.06
CA THR A 36 13.67 -8.36 -46.34
C THR A 36 13.21 -7.20 -47.19
N GLY A 37 14.15 -6.61 -47.94
CA GLY A 37 13.99 -5.43 -48.78
C GLY A 37 13.01 -5.63 -49.94
N TYR A 38 11.87 -6.24 -49.66
CA TYR A 38 10.66 -6.16 -50.44
C TYR A 38 10.12 -4.74 -50.28
N THR A 39 10.50 -3.90 -51.24
CA THR A 39 9.79 -2.66 -51.48
C THR A 39 8.34 -2.99 -51.84
N SER A 40 7.38 -2.37 -51.16
CA SER A 40 5.96 -2.33 -51.59
C SER A 40 5.91 -2.09 -53.10
N ARG A 41 5.39 -3.08 -53.84
CA ARG A 41 5.22 -2.99 -55.29
C ARG A 41 3.87 -2.35 -55.56
N THR A 42 3.88 -1.08 -55.98
CA THR A 42 2.67 -0.44 -56.48
C THR A 42 2.23 -1.12 -57.77
N LEU A 43 0.96 -1.52 -57.85
CA LEU A 43 0.38 -2.07 -59.07
C LEU A 43 0.36 -1.02 -60.18
N THR A 44 0.72 -1.43 -61.38
CA THR A 44 0.72 -0.60 -62.59
C THR A 44 -0.17 -1.20 -63.66
N ARG A 45 -0.41 -0.45 -64.74
CA ARG A 45 -1.16 -0.96 -65.89
C ARG A 45 -0.57 -2.24 -66.48
N ASP A 46 0.76 -2.41 -66.45
CA ASP A 46 1.45 -3.60 -66.98
C ASP A 46 1.24 -4.85 -66.12
N ASP A 47 0.76 -4.68 -64.89
CA ASP A 47 0.45 -5.77 -63.97
C ASP A 47 -0.97 -6.30 -64.14
N LEU A 48 -1.78 -5.65 -64.98
CA LEU A 48 -3.20 -5.94 -65.15
C LEU A 48 -3.51 -6.46 -66.55
N THR A 49 -4.14 -7.63 -66.65
CA THR A 49 -4.60 -8.21 -67.92
C THR A 49 -6.11 -8.40 -67.90
N PRO A 50 -6.89 -7.47 -68.49
CA PRO A 50 -8.34 -7.61 -68.56
C PRO A 50 -8.75 -8.59 -69.66
N GLN A 51 -9.78 -9.39 -69.40
CA GLN A 51 -10.38 -10.32 -70.35
C GLN A 51 -11.91 -10.16 -70.38
N GLY A 52 -12.53 -10.40 -71.54
CA GLY A 52 -13.98 -10.23 -71.75
C GLY A 52 -14.30 -8.94 -72.50
N THR A 53 -15.32 -8.21 -72.06
CA THR A 53 -15.68 -6.91 -72.64
C THR A 53 -14.94 -5.81 -71.90
N VAL A 54 -14.04 -5.11 -72.60
CA VAL A 54 -13.24 -4.00 -72.05
C VAL A 54 -13.65 -2.70 -72.73
N ILE A 55 -14.02 -1.70 -71.94
CA ILE A 55 -14.41 -0.36 -72.41
C ILE A 55 -13.40 0.64 -71.86
N GLU A 56 -12.57 1.24 -72.71
CA GLU A 56 -11.62 2.29 -72.31
C GLU A 56 -12.36 3.55 -71.82
N THR A 57 -11.86 4.15 -70.75
CA THR A 57 -12.31 5.44 -70.20
C THR A 57 -11.19 6.48 -70.37
N ASP A 58 -11.43 7.73 -69.94
CA ASP A 58 -10.43 8.80 -70.05
C ASP A 58 -9.17 8.52 -69.19
N ASP A 59 -9.33 7.82 -68.07
CA ASP A 59 -8.29 7.55 -67.07
C ASP A 59 -8.06 6.04 -66.79
N GLY A 60 -8.67 5.14 -67.56
CA GLY A 60 -8.51 3.70 -67.39
C GLY A 60 -9.47 2.87 -68.24
N TYR A 61 -10.15 1.89 -67.64
CA TYR A 61 -11.10 1.03 -68.35
C TYR A 61 -12.10 0.33 -67.43
N GLN A 62 -13.25 -0.02 -67.99
CA GLN A 62 -14.23 -0.93 -67.38
C GLN A 62 -14.06 -2.34 -67.92
N VAL A 63 -14.11 -3.35 -67.06
CA VAL A 63 -13.93 -4.77 -67.38
C VAL A 63 -15.18 -5.55 -66.99
N GLN A 64 -15.81 -6.18 -67.96
CA GLN A 64 -16.86 -7.19 -67.76
C GLN A 64 -16.36 -8.56 -68.23
N GLY A 65 -15.99 -9.42 -67.28
CA GLY A 65 -15.38 -10.72 -67.55
C GLY A 65 -14.43 -11.14 -66.44
N SER A 66 -13.13 -10.96 -66.65
CA SER A 66 -12.12 -11.18 -65.62
C SER A 66 -10.96 -10.19 -65.70
N LEU A 67 -10.30 -9.96 -64.57
CA LEU A 67 -9.09 -9.16 -64.48
C LEU A 67 -8.00 -10.00 -63.82
N ASP A 68 -6.94 -10.34 -64.56
CA ASP A 68 -5.78 -11.01 -63.99
C ASP A 68 -4.79 -9.95 -63.48
N VAL A 69 -4.35 -10.10 -62.23
CA VAL A 69 -3.38 -9.23 -61.58
C VAL A 69 -2.11 -10.02 -61.32
N LYS A 70 -1.00 -9.55 -61.86
CA LYS A 70 0.31 -10.14 -61.66
C LYS A 70 0.82 -9.79 -60.27
N THR A 71 1.10 -10.82 -59.48
CA THR A 71 1.67 -10.70 -58.13
C THR A 71 3.02 -11.40 -58.09
N ASP A 72 3.77 -11.21 -57.01
CA ASP A 72 5.07 -11.85 -56.84
C ASP A 72 4.94 -13.36 -56.60
N ASP A 73 3.75 -13.86 -56.22
CA ASP A 73 3.50 -15.25 -55.82
C ASP A 73 2.47 -16.00 -56.70
N GLY A 74 2.50 -15.75 -58.01
CA GLY A 74 1.76 -16.55 -59.00
C GLY A 74 0.56 -15.87 -59.66
N GLY A 75 0.21 -14.65 -59.23
CA GLY A 75 -0.90 -13.86 -59.78
C GLY A 75 -2.28 -14.27 -59.25
N VAL A 76 -3.23 -13.35 -59.33
CA VAL A 76 -4.62 -13.55 -58.90
C VAL A 76 -5.58 -13.21 -60.03
N SER A 77 -6.67 -13.97 -60.17
CA SER A 77 -7.70 -13.73 -61.19
C SER A 77 -9.00 -13.34 -60.54
N PHE A 78 -9.45 -12.11 -60.80
CA PHE A 78 -10.77 -11.63 -60.43
C PHE A 78 -11.76 -12.08 -61.49
N VAL A 79 -12.56 -13.10 -61.19
CA VAL A 79 -13.51 -13.71 -62.14
C VAL A 79 -14.93 -13.19 -61.92
N ASN A 80 -15.78 -13.37 -62.95
CA ASN A 80 -17.16 -12.84 -62.98
C ASN A 80 -17.20 -11.37 -62.57
N ALA A 81 -16.24 -10.61 -63.09
CA ALA A 81 -15.90 -9.28 -62.67
C ALA A 81 -16.68 -8.24 -63.48
N ASP A 82 -17.19 -7.21 -62.81
CA ASP A 82 -17.69 -5.95 -63.38
C ASP A 82 -16.95 -4.82 -62.63
N LEU A 83 -15.79 -4.42 -63.16
CA LEU A 83 -14.81 -3.57 -62.47
C LEU A 83 -14.55 -2.30 -63.24
N ASP A 84 -14.45 -1.19 -62.53
CA ASP A 84 -13.91 0.08 -62.98
C ASP A 84 -12.48 0.24 -62.46
N VAL A 85 -11.53 0.38 -63.38
CA VAL A 85 -10.09 0.49 -63.11
C VAL A 85 -9.61 1.85 -63.61
N SER A 86 -8.97 2.63 -62.74
CA SER A 86 -8.35 3.91 -63.12
C SER A 86 -6.90 4.01 -62.71
N PHE A 87 -6.14 4.80 -63.45
CA PHE A 87 -4.70 5.00 -63.27
C PHE A 87 -4.36 6.46 -62.98
N ASP A 88 -3.23 6.69 -62.33
CA ASP A 88 -2.63 8.02 -62.21
C ASP A 88 -1.84 8.41 -63.48
N GLU A 89 -1.35 9.65 -63.51
CA GLU A 89 -0.54 10.16 -64.64
C GLU A 89 0.75 9.37 -64.90
N LYS A 90 1.20 8.56 -63.94
CA LYS A 90 2.40 7.71 -64.02
C LYS A 90 2.05 6.26 -64.37
N GLY A 91 0.78 5.94 -64.64
CA GLY A 91 0.31 4.60 -64.99
C GLY A 91 0.19 3.64 -63.80
N ARG A 92 0.21 4.16 -62.56
CA ARG A 92 -0.04 3.37 -61.34
C ARG A 92 -1.53 3.23 -61.14
N VAL A 93 -1.97 2.08 -60.63
CA VAL A 93 -3.38 1.86 -60.28
C VAL A 93 -3.77 2.85 -59.20
N ARG A 94 -4.78 3.66 -59.50
CA ARG A 94 -5.35 4.63 -58.57
C ARG A 94 -6.57 4.04 -57.86
N ASN A 95 -7.40 3.31 -58.58
CA ASN A 95 -8.62 2.72 -58.07
C ASN A 95 -8.99 1.45 -58.84
N ILE A 96 -9.50 0.45 -58.12
CA ILE A 96 -10.22 -0.69 -58.67
C ILE A 96 -11.47 -0.82 -57.82
N THR A 97 -12.65 -0.66 -58.43
CA THR A 97 -13.93 -0.78 -57.73
C THR A 97 -14.96 -1.48 -58.58
N GLY A 98 -15.84 -2.25 -57.96
CA GLY A 98 -16.94 -2.90 -58.66
C GLY A 98 -17.33 -4.20 -57.98
N THR A 99 -17.71 -5.21 -58.75
CA THR A 99 -18.07 -6.53 -58.22
C THR A 99 -17.23 -7.63 -58.84
N THR A 100 -16.95 -8.68 -58.07
CA THR A 100 -16.21 -9.87 -58.53
C THR A 100 -16.44 -11.02 -57.56
N GLU A 101 -16.12 -12.24 -57.96
CA GLU A 101 -15.99 -13.35 -57.02
C GLU A 101 -14.70 -13.19 -56.21
N ILE A 102 -14.77 -13.40 -54.89
CA ILE A 102 -13.60 -13.33 -54.02
C ILE A 102 -12.59 -14.40 -54.47
N PRO A 103 -11.41 -14.00 -54.99
CA PRO A 103 -10.41 -14.96 -55.42
C PRO A 103 -9.71 -15.57 -54.21
N SER A 104 -9.18 -16.78 -54.34
CA SER A 104 -8.35 -17.34 -53.28
C SER A 104 -7.02 -16.57 -53.16
N PRO A 105 -6.62 -16.14 -51.95
CA PRO A 105 -5.36 -15.45 -51.73
C PRO A 105 -4.14 -16.38 -51.80
N HIS A 106 -4.34 -17.71 -51.68
CA HIS A 106 -3.25 -18.69 -51.71
C HIS A 106 -3.83 -20.10 -51.97
N GLU A 107 -3.07 -20.98 -52.63
CA GLU A 107 -3.43 -22.40 -52.86
C GLU A 107 -3.79 -23.21 -51.59
N ARG A 108 -3.47 -22.68 -50.40
CA ARG A 108 -3.76 -23.32 -49.11
C ARG A 108 -5.14 -22.97 -48.56
N ILE A 109 -5.87 -22.10 -49.25
CA ILE A 109 -7.18 -21.60 -48.85
C ILE A 109 -8.16 -21.85 -49.99
N GLU A 110 -9.22 -22.60 -49.71
CA GLU A 110 -10.26 -22.88 -50.70
C GLU A 110 -11.62 -22.41 -50.19
N PHE A 111 -12.36 -21.70 -51.04
CA PHE A 111 -13.76 -21.35 -50.78
C PHE A 111 -14.67 -22.48 -51.26
N ALA A 112 -15.56 -22.96 -50.39
CA ALA A 112 -16.46 -24.06 -50.73
C ALA A 112 -17.47 -23.69 -51.82
N ASN A 113 -17.89 -22.42 -51.86
CA ASN A 113 -18.73 -21.86 -52.90
C ASN A 113 -18.17 -20.48 -53.31
N PRO A 114 -18.19 -20.11 -54.61
CA PRO A 114 -17.86 -18.77 -55.03
C PRO A 114 -18.77 -17.74 -54.36
N VAL A 115 -18.16 -16.66 -53.86
CA VAL A 115 -18.87 -15.56 -53.20
C VAL A 115 -18.66 -14.30 -54.01
N GLN A 116 -19.73 -13.72 -54.52
CA GLN A 116 -19.69 -12.40 -55.14
C GLN A 116 -19.62 -11.31 -54.07
N ALA A 117 -18.71 -10.36 -54.26
CA ALA A 117 -18.45 -9.26 -53.33
C ALA A 117 -18.26 -7.94 -54.07
N ASP A 118 -18.57 -6.84 -53.39
CA ASP A 118 -18.11 -5.52 -53.81
C ASP A 118 -16.62 -5.41 -53.46
N VAL A 119 -15.78 -5.08 -54.44
CA VAL A 119 -14.34 -4.92 -54.23
C VAL A 119 -13.96 -3.44 -54.32
N GLY A 120 -13.01 -3.03 -53.48
CA GLY A 120 -12.31 -1.76 -53.58
C GLY A 120 -10.81 -1.94 -53.37
N PHE A 121 -10.02 -0.98 -53.86
CA PHE A 121 -8.55 -0.97 -53.73
C PHE A 121 -8.11 0.28 -52.99
N PHE A 122 -7.43 0.11 -51.85
CA PHE A 122 -7.10 1.20 -50.94
C PHE A 122 -5.72 1.00 -50.31
N SER A 123 -4.99 2.10 -50.06
CA SER A 123 -3.78 2.04 -49.27
C SER A 123 -4.08 1.71 -47.80
N GLY A 124 -3.18 1.01 -47.13
CA GLY A 124 -3.29 0.72 -45.71
C GLY A 124 -3.39 1.99 -44.87
N LYS A 125 -2.73 3.08 -45.28
CA LYS A 125 -2.88 4.39 -44.66
C LYS A 125 -4.33 4.89 -44.70
N PHE A 126 -4.95 4.87 -45.87
CA PHE A 126 -6.34 5.30 -46.01
C PHE A 126 -7.27 4.43 -45.15
N LEU A 127 -7.04 3.11 -45.14
CA LEU A 127 -7.83 2.18 -44.34
C LEU A 127 -7.70 2.46 -42.84
N ASN A 128 -6.47 2.58 -42.32
CA ASN A 128 -6.20 2.87 -40.91
C ASN A 128 -6.80 4.22 -40.46
N GLU A 129 -6.80 5.25 -41.32
CA GLU A 129 -7.30 6.59 -40.99
C GLU A 129 -8.83 6.72 -41.07
N ASN A 130 -9.50 5.89 -41.90
CA ASN A 130 -10.93 6.08 -42.21
C ASN A 130 -11.84 5.00 -41.62
N ARG A 131 -11.30 3.86 -41.19
CA ARG A 131 -12.09 2.75 -40.63
C ARG A 131 -11.30 2.00 -39.55
N ASP A 132 -11.98 1.65 -38.48
CA ASP A 132 -11.45 0.74 -37.46
C ASP A 132 -11.87 -0.71 -37.80
N PHE A 133 -10.87 -1.52 -38.16
CA PHE A 133 -11.04 -2.95 -38.44
C PHE A 133 -10.52 -3.83 -37.30
N GLY A 134 -10.09 -3.24 -36.17
CA GLY A 134 -9.42 -3.92 -35.07
C GLY A 134 -8.01 -4.44 -35.41
N ILE A 135 -7.46 -4.06 -36.55
CA ILE A 135 -6.11 -4.41 -37.02
C ILE A 135 -5.44 -3.17 -37.60
N LEU A 136 -4.12 -3.06 -37.40
CA LEU A 136 -3.26 -2.13 -38.12
C LEU A 136 -2.81 -2.74 -39.45
N LEU A 137 -2.80 -1.95 -40.53
CA LEU A 137 -2.27 -2.36 -41.84
C LEU A 137 -1.00 -1.56 -42.18
N LYS A 138 -0.13 -2.10 -43.05
CA LYS A 138 1.07 -1.38 -43.52
C LYS A 138 0.65 -0.17 -44.35
N GLU A 139 1.07 1.02 -43.93
CA GLU A 139 0.60 2.27 -44.52
C GLU A 139 0.91 2.42 -46.02
N ASP A 140 2.06 1.88 -46.45
CA ASP A 140 2.62 1.95 -47.79
C ASP A 140 2.22 0.78 -48.69
N THR A 141 1.35 -0.11 -48.21
CA THR A 141 0.84 -1.28 -48.95
C THR A 141 -0.58 -1.02 -49.40
N ASP A 142 -0.92 -1.41 -50.62
CA ASP A 142 -2.28 -1.34 -51.13
C ASP A 142 -3.00 -2.68 -50.94
N TYR A 143 -4.25 -2.61 -50.49
CA TYR A 143 -5.07 -3.76 -50.14
C TYR A 143 -6.34 -3.81 -50.97
N PHE A 144 -6.76 -5.02 -51.32
CA PHE A 144 -8.10 -5.29 -51.83
C PHE A 144 -9.06 -5.52 -50.67
N VAL A 145 -10.19 -4.84 -50.70
CA VAL A 145 -11.21 -4.84 -49.66
C VAL A 145 -12.49 -5.37 -50.28
N PHE A 146 -12.89 -6.58 -49.89
CA PHE A 146 -14.09 -7.26 -50.35
C PHE A 146 -15.18 -7.15 -49.31
N ASN A 147 -16.33 -6.63 -49.70
CA ASN A 147 -17.52 -6.53 -48.88
C ASN A 147 -18.58 -7.52 -49.37
N PHE A 148 -19.10 -8.35 -48.47
CA PHE A 148 -20.07 -9.39 -48.83
C PHE A 148 -21.07 -9.63 -47.70
N ALA A 149 -22.27 -10.10 -48.06
CA ALA A 149 -23.39 -10.30 -47.14
C ALA A 149 -23.79 -11.77 -46.96
N VAL A 150 -23.00 -12.70 -47.49
CA VAL A 150 -23.25 -14.15 -47.44
C VAL A 150 -22.30 -14.86 -46.50
N THR A 151 -22.69 -16.05 -46.03
CA THR A 151 -21.81 -16.90 -45.21
C THR A 151 -20.64 -17.39 -46.04
N LEU A 152 -19.43 -17.15 -45.54
CA LEU A 152 -18.20 -17.62 -46.16
C LEU A 152 -17.82 -18.97 -45.55
N GLU A 153 -17.65 -19.97 -46.41
CA GLU A 153 -17.17 -21.30 -46.03
C GLU A 153 -15.81 -21.52 -46.67
N MET A 154 -14.79 -21.71 -45.83
CA MET A 154 -13.38 -21.82 -46.23
C MET A 154 -12.80 -23.14 -45.73
N SER A 155 -11.83 -23.69 -46.44
CA SER A 155 -10.96 -24.75 -45.96
C SER A 155 -9.52 -24.27 -45.96
N ILE A 156 -8.83 -24.38 -44.82
CA ILE A 156 -7.43 -23.98 -44.68
C ILE A 156 -6.58 -25.24 -44.57
N ALA A 157 -5.57 -25.39 -45.43
CA ALA A 157 -4.62 -26.48 -45.37
C ALA A 157 -3.74 -26.36 -44.11
N THR A 158 -3.64 -27.44 -43.34
CA THR A 158 -2.92 -27.48 -42.05
C THR A 158 -1.45 -27.88 -42.21
N GLY A 159 -1.04 -28.31 -43.41
CA GLY A 159 0.25 -28.96 -43.64
C GLY A 159 0.29 -30.43 -43.18
N GLU A 160 -0.81 -30.97 -42.65
CA GLU A 160 -0.96 -32.39 -42.33
C GLU A 160 -1.41 -33.19 -43.56
N THR A 161 -1.24 -34.52 -43.55
CA THR A 161 -1.73 -35.42 -44.61
C THR A 161 -2.86 -36.31 -44.07
N GLY A 162 -3.85 -36.66 -44.91
CA GLY A 162 -5.00 -37.47 -44.51
C GLY A 162 -6.19 -36.66 -43.97
N ASP A 163 -7.00 -37.25 -43.09
CA ASP A 163 -8.28 -36.68 -42.59
C ASP A 163 -8.14 -35.36 -41.79
N GLY A 164 -6.92 -34.90 -41.51
CA GLY A 164 -6.59 -33.63 -40.86
C GLY A 164 -5.96 -32.57 -41.77
N ALA A 165 -5.81 -32.87 -43.07
CA ALA A 165 -5.09 -32.02 -44.04
C ALA A 165 -5.70 -30.64 -44.24
N THR A 166 -7.00 -30.49 -43.98
CA THR A 166 -7.70 -29.20 -44.02
C THR A 166 -8.54 -29.00 -42.78
N ARG A 167 -8.64 -27.76 -42.32
CA ARG A 167 -9.57 -27.35 -41.26
C ARG A 167 -10.68 -26.50 -41.88
N PRO A 168 -11.96 -26.91 -41.75
CA PRO A 168 -13.08 -26.12 -42.22
C PRO A 168 -13.28 -24.90 -41.29
N VAL A 169 -13.36 -23.72 -41.89
CA VAL A 169 -13.69 -22.45 -41.23
C VAL A 169 -14.99 -21.92 -41.83
N LYS A 170 -15.98 -21.67 -40.98
CA LYS A 170 -17.28 -21.14 -41.39
C LYS A 170 -17.51 -19.78 -40.74
N VAL A 171 -17.48 -18.72 -41.54
CA VAL A 171 -17.76 -17.35 -41.13
C VAL A 171 -19.18 -17.02 -41.52
N ARG A 172 -20.10 -17.04 -40.55
CA ARG A 172 -21.52 -16.77 -40.80
C ARG A 172 -21.75 -15.27 -40.96
N ALA A 173 -22.47 -14.89 -42.02
CA ALA A 173 -22.95 -13.53 -42.15
C ALA A 173 -23.95 -13.21 -41.03
N PRO A 174 -23.70 -12.19 -40.20
CA PRO A 174 -24.66 -11.78 -39.18
C PRO A 174 -25.91 -11.17 -39.82
N LEU A 175 -27.08 -11.38 -39.21
CA LEU A 175 -28.32 -10.72 -39.63
C LEU A 175 -28.19 -9.21 -39.38
N GLY A 176 -28.01 -8.43 -40.44
CA GLY A 176 -27.89 -6.96 -40.39
C GLY A 176 -26.50 -6.41 -40.09
N GLY A 177 -25.44 -7.23 -40.14
CA GLY A 177 -24.05 -6.76 -40.02
C GLY A 177 -23.27 -6.86 -41.34
N GLN A 178 -22.01 -6.43 -41.33
CA GLN A 178 -21.13 -6.42 -42.49
C GLN A 178 -20.01 -7.45 -42.33
N LEU A 179 -19.75 -8.26 -43.37
CA LEU A 179 -18.52 -9.05 -43.48
C LEU A 179 -17.59 -8.41 -44.50
N LEU A 180 -16.34 -8.30 -44.08
CA LEU A 180 -15.25 -7.71 -44.83
C LEU A 180 -14.14 -8.75 -44.93
N MET A 181 -13.48 -8.79 -46.08
CA MET A 181 -12.21 -9.47 -46.26
C MET A 181 -11.19 -8.49 -46.85
N ILE A 182 -10.06 -8.31 -46.19
CA ILE A 182 -8.93 -7.51 -46.65
C ILE A 182 -7.88 -8.50 -47.16
N MET A 183 -7.31 -8.24 -48.34
CA MET A 183 -6.24 -9.05 -48.92
C MET A 183 -5.08 -8.20 -49.39
N ASP A 184 -3.87 -8.69 -49.16
CA ASP A 184 -2.67 -8.31 -49.91
C ASP A 184 -2.25 -9.55 -50.71
N PHE A 185 -1.98 -9.38 -52.00
CA PHE A 185 -1.55 -10.46 -52.88
C PHE A 185 -0.05 -10.40 -53.19
N ASN A 186 0.64 -9.30 -52.86
CA ASN A 186 2.10 -9.20 -52.96
C ASN A 186 2.78 -9.88 -51.77
N ASP A 187 2.16 -9.80 -50.59
CA ASP A 187 2.36 -10.74 -49.50
C ASP A 187 1.05 -11.49 -49.29
N PRO A 188 0.91 -12.76 -49.72
CA PRO A 188 -0.32 -13.52 -49.56
C PRO A 188 -0.84 -13.45 -48.12
N MET A 189 -1.80 -12.55 -47.94
CA MET A 189 -2.35 -12.16 -46.65
C MET A 189 -3.85 -12.03 -46.82
N TYR A 190 -4.57 -12.50 -45.82
CA TYR A 190 -6.00 -12.24 -45.71
C TYR A 190 -6.35 -11.89 -44.28
N TYR A 191 -7.36 -11.03 -44.14
CA TYR A 191 -7.98 -10.72 -42.87
C TYR A 191 -9.49 -10.67 -43.06
N VAL A 192 -10.21 -11.54 -42.35
CA VAL A 192 -11.67 -11.55 -42.33
C VAL A 192 -12.14 -10.85 -41.08
N TYR A 193 -13.08 -9.94 -41.25
CA TYR A 193 -13.64 -9.13 -40.19
C TYR A 193 -15.16 -9.12 -40.27
N GLY A 194 -15.80 -9.20 -39.10
CA GLY A 194 -17.23 -9.02 -38.95
C GLY A 194 -17.53 -8.14 -37.74
N ALA A 195 -18.49 -7.25 -37.91
CA ALA A 195 -19.01 -6.41 -36.83
C ALA A 195 -20.53 -6.57 -36.71
N GLN A 196 -21.02 -6.72 -35.48
CA GLN A 196 -22.46 -6.75 -35.18
C GLN A 196 -22.76 -6.11 -33.82
N ASP A 197 -23.82 -5.30 -33.75
CA ASP A 197 -24.27 -4.61 -32.53
C ASP A 197 -24.48 -5.50 -31.29
N LEU A 198 -24.76 -6.81 -31.47
CA LEU A 198 -25.04 -7.76 -30.39
C LEU A 198 -23.87 -8.70 -30.04
N ILE A 199 -22.90 -8.89 -30.95
CA ILE A 199 -21.80 -9.86 -30.80
C ILE A 199 -20.44 -9.15 -30.65
N GLY A 200 -20.38 -7.86 -30.97
CA GLY A 200 -19.15 -7.09 -31.02
C GLY A 200 -18.39 -7.31 -32.32
N ASN A 201 -17.13 -6.89 -32.32
CA ASN A 201 -16.22 -6.99 -33.46
C ASN A 201 -15.40 -8.27 -33.34
N ALA A 202 -15.30 -9.04 -34.41
CA ALA A 202 -14.49 -10.25 -34.48
C ALA A 202 -13.71 -10.29 -35.79
N GLY A 203 -12.46 -10.73 -35.71
CA GLY A 203 -11.61 -10.81 -36.89
C GLY A 203 -10.54 -11.90 -36.75
N THR A 204 -10.08 -12.41 -37.89
CA THR A 204 -8.98 -13.35 -37.96
C THR A 204 -8.23 -13.14 -39.26
N GLY A 205 -6.90 -13.24 -39.22
CA GLY A 205 -6.10 -13.09 -40.42
C GLY A 205 -4.75 -13.76 -40.31
N TRP A 206 -4.15 -13.91 -41.47
CA TRP A 206 -2.85 -14.56 -41.66
C TRP A 206 -2.10 -13.89 -42.80
N SER A 207 -0.77 -13.84 -42.68
CA SER A 207 0.17 -13.35 -43.69
C SER A 207 1.29 -14.37 -43.86
N LEU A 208 1.62 -14.69 -45.12
CA LEU A 208 2.70 -15.62 -45.45
C LEU A 208 4.07 -15.10 -45.00
N HIS A 209 4.38 -13.84 -45.31
CA HIS A 209 5.66 -13.21 -44.98
C HIS A 209 5.69 -12.53 -43.62
N GLY A 210 4.58 -12.57 -42.87
CA GLY A 210 4.49 -12.02 -41.52
C GLY A 210 4.48 -10.50 -41.48
N ARG A 211 3.65 -9.86 -42.30
CA ARG A 211 3.55 -8.38 -42.40
C ARG A 211 2.35 -7.79 -41.67
N ILE A 212 1.78 -8.49 -40.70
CA ILE A 212 0.71 -7.93 -39.88
C ILE A 212 1.33 -7.07 -38.78
N PRO A 213 1.23 -5.73 -38.84
CA PRO A 213 1.86 -4.88 -37.86
C PRO A 213 1.19 -4.98 -36.49
N PHE A 214 2.01 -4.97 -35.45
CA PHE A 214 1.63 -4.73 -34.07
C PHE A 214 2.39 -3.52 -33.55
N ALA A 215 1.67 -2.60 -32.92
CA ALA A 215 2.23 -1.51 -32.14
C ALA A 215 1.46 -1.42 -30.83
N PRO A 216 2.12 -1.51 -29.67
CA PRO A 216 1.43 -1.41 -28.40
C PRO A 216 0.95 0.04 -28.18
N TRP A 217 -0.29 0.20 -27.71
CA TRP A 217 -0.87 1.48 -27.29
C TRP A 217 -0.15 2.08 -26.08
N HIS A 218 0.26 1.22 -25.15
CA HIS A 218 1.08 1.56 -23.99
C HIS A 218 2.44 0.87 -24.07
N PRO A 219 3.56 1.52 -23.73
CA PRO A 219 4.87 0.87 -23.72
C PRO A 219 4.87 -0.35 -22.78
N VAL A 220 5.30 -1.51 -23.28
CA VAL A 220 5.41 -2.74 -22.49
C VAL A 220 6.87 -3.18 -22.48
N GLU A 221 7.39 -3.51 -21.30
CA GLU A 221 8.78 -3.95 -21.17
C GLU A 221 9.04 -5.20 -22.04
N GLY A 222 10.15 -5.18 -22.79
CA GLY A 222 10.50 -6.28 -23.69
C GLY A 222 9.60 -6.41 -24.93
N MET A 223 8.62 -5.52 -25.13
CA MET A 223 7.73 -5.57 -26.30
C MET A 223 7.62 -4.22 -27.01
N GLY A 224 8.31 -4.12 -28.14
CA GLY A 224 8.17 -3.03 -29.09
C GLY A 224 7.22 -3.36 -30.24
N ASN A 225 7.25 -2.51 -31.26
CA ASN A 225 6.57 -2.78 -32.52
C ASN A 225 7.19 -4.00 -33.20
N PHE A 226 6.37 -4.86 -33.80
CA PHE A 226 6.83 -5.98 -34.62
C PHE A 226 5.79 -6.31 -35.68
N ASP A 227 6.16 -7.13 -36.67
CA ASP A 227 5.22 -7.70 -37.62
C ASP A 227 5.01 -9.20 -37.35
N GLY A 228 3.75 -9.62 -37.32
CA GLY A 228 3.33 -10.99 -37.06
C GLY A 228 2.75 -11.68 -38.27
N LYS A 229 2.57 -13.00 -38.13
CA LYS A 229 2.00 -13.89 -39.15
C LYS A 229 0.52 -14.13 -38.97
N ASN A 230 0.01 -14.04 -37.74
CA ASN A 230 -1.40 -14.22 -37.45
C ASN A 230 -1.94 -13.03 -36.68
N THR A 231 -3.24 -12.77 -36.87
CA THR A 231 -4.00 -11.84 -36.05
C THR A 231 -5.34 -12.45 -35.66
N ARG A 232 -5.84 -12.07 -34.49
CA ARG A 232 -7.24 -12.24 -34.11
C ARG A 232 -7.76 -11.01 -33.41
N VAL A 233 -9.02 -10.70 -33.65
CA VAL A 233 -9.77 -9.63 -33.01
C VAL A 233 -10.99 -10.23 -32.33
N GLY A 234 -11.26 -9.79 -31.11
CA GLY A 234 -12.38 -10.24 -30.29
C GLY A 234 -11.94 -10.49 -28.84
N SER A 235 -12.67 -11.36 -28.14
CA SER A 235 -12.37 -11.70 -26.75
C SER A 235 -11.63 -13.03 -26.63
N PHE A 236 -10.49 -13.03 -25.94
CA PHE A 236 -9.67 -14.23 -25.74
C PHE A 236 -8.90 -14.19 -24.41
N PRO A 237 -8.67 -15.36 -23.78
CA PRO A 237 -7.85 -15.44 -22.58
C PRO A 237 -6.35 -15.56 -22.89
N ILE A 238 -5.51 -14.93 -22.08
CA ILE A 238 -4.06 -15.12 -21.99
C ILE A 238 -3.75 -15.72 -20.61
N LEU A 239 -3.06 -16.86 -20.59
CA LEU A 239 -2.74 -17.65 -19.38
C LEU A 239 -3.94 -17.94 -18.44
N LYS A 240 -5.18 -17.82 -18.91
CA LYS A 240 -6.46 -17.98 -18.18
C LYS A 240 -6.74 -16.94 -17.08
N VAL A 241 -5.86 -15.97 -16.89
CA VAL A 241 -5.96 -14.94 -15.84
C VAL A 241 -6.05 -13.54 -16.40
N ILE A 242 -5.73 -13.36 -17.69
CA ILE A 242 -5.89 -12.09 -18.40
C ILE A 242 -6.94 -12.33 -19.47
N GLN A 243 -8.11 -11.71 -19.33
CA GLN A 243 -9.12 -11.71 -20.37
C GLN A 243 -8.95 -10.46 -21.22
N VAL A 244 -8.60 -10.62 -22.50
CA VAL A 244 -8.43 -9.49 -23.44
C VAL A 244 -9.67 -9.40 -24.32
N SER A 245 -10.11 -8.18 -24.60
CA SER A 245 -11.09 -7.84 -25.62
C SER A 245 -10.49 -6.79 -26.56
N GLY A 246 -9.99 -7.24 -27.71
CA GLY A 246 -9.27 -6.38 -28.65
C GLY A 246 -8.51 -7.20 -29.69
N GLN A 247 -7.29 -6.78 -30.01
CA GLN A 247 -6.43 -7.42 -31.02
C GLN A 247 -5.34 -8.26 -30.35
N MET A 248 -5.00 -9.38 -30.97
CA MET A 248 -3.76 -10.11 -30.74
C MET A 248 -3.06 -10.36 -32.07
N VAL A 249 -1.75 -10.12 -32.09
CA VAL A 249 -0.87 -10.44 -33.21
C VAL A 249 0.21 -11.38 -32.71
N ASP A 250 0.48 -12.46 -33.44
CA ASP A 250 1.52 -13.42 -33.07
C ASP A 250 2.45 -13.76 -34.23
N ASN A 251 3.69 -14.11 -33.85
CA ASN A 251 4.72 -14.60 -34.74
C ASN A 251 5.30 -15.89 -34.17
N ASN A 252 5.16 -16.98 -34.93
CA ASN A 252 5.89 -18.21 -34.69
C ASN A 252 7.25 -18.10 -35.40
N TYR A 253 8.35 -18.03 -34.65
CA TYR A 253 9.69 -18.02 -35.21
C TYR A 253 10.60 -19.08 -34.57
N THR A 254 11.69 -19.42 -35.26
CA THR A 254 12.72 -20.33 -34.76
C THR A 254 14.05 -19.62 -34.89
N GLU A 255 14.70 -19.36 -33.77
CA GLU A 255 16.03 -18.79 -33.66
C GLU A 255 17.07 -19.88 -33.44
N VAL A 256 18.23 -19.75 -34.10
CA VAL A 256 19.35 -20.67 -33.94
C VAL A 256 20.55 -19.87 -33.46
N HIS A 257 20.91 -20.02 -32.19
CA HIS A 257 22.12 -19.45 -31.63
C HIS A 257 23.28 -20.41 -31.85
N LEU A 258 24.13 -20.11 -32.83
CA LEU A 258 25.34 -20.89 -33.09
C LEU A 258 26.54 -20.20 -32.43
N SER A 259 27.11 -20.84 -31.40
CA SER A 259 28.39 -20.42 -30.84
C SER A 259 29.52 -21.07 -31.62
N LEU A 260 30.27 -20.25 -32.37
CA LEU A 260 31.42 -20.70 -33.16
C LEU A 260 32.63 -21.08 -32.29
N GLU A 261 32.67 -20.61 -31.05
CA GLU A 261 33.75 -20.86 -30.09
C GLU A 261 33.52 -22.14 -29.26
N ASP A 262 32.26 -22.46 -28.93
CA ASP A 262 31.88 -23.73 -28.32
C ASP A 262 30.57 -24.28 -28.94
N PRO A 263 30.65 -25.25 -29.87
CA PRO A 263 29.48 -25.79 -30.54
C PRO A 263 28.51 -26.53 -29.59
N PHE A 264 28.93 -26.91 -28.38
CA PHE A 264 28.04 -27.49 -27.37
C PHE A 264 27.21 -26.45 -26.61
N THR A 265 27.56 -25.16 -26.72
CA THR A 265 26.75 -24.03 -26.23
C THR A 265 25.79 -23.48 -27.27
N SER A 266 25.76 -24.07 -28.48
CA SER A 266 24.77 -23.71 -29.49
C SER A 266 23.39 -24.15 -29.05
N ASP A 267 22.41 -23.26 -29.19
CA ASP A 267 21.04 -23.45 -28.72
C ASP A 267 20.04 -23.21 -29.86
N LEU A 268 19.06 -24.10 -29.97
CA LEU A 268 17.92 -23.94 -30.86
C LEU A 268 16.76 -23.40 -30.03
N ARG A 269 16.39 -22.15 -30.25
CA ARG A 269 15.27 -21.51 -29.57
C ARG A 269 14.07 -21.48 -30.49
N MET A 270 12.99 -22.11 -30.08
CA MET A 270 11.69 -21.86 -30.70
C MET A 270 11.03 -20.73 -29.91
N GLY A 271 10.96 -19.56 -30.55
CA GLY A 271 10.40 -18.36 -29.96
C GLY A 271 8.96 -18.17 -30.40
N TYR A 272 8.09 -17.88 -29.44
CA TYR A 272 6.75 -17.38 -29.68
C TYR A 272 6.68 -15.96 -29.15
N GLN A 273 6.50 -15.00 -30.06
CA GLN A 273 6.22 -13.61 -29.70
C GLN A 273 4.77 -13.30 -30.05
N CYS A 274 4.08 -12.68 -29.10
CA CYS A 274 2.68 -12.32 -29.27
C CYS A 274 2.40 -11.00 -28.56
N GLY A 275 1.86 -10.04 -29.28
CA GLY A 275 1.39 -8.77 -28.74
C GLY A 275 -0.13 -8.75 -28.69
N TYR A 276 -0.69 -8.06 -27.71
CA TYR A 276 -2.13 -7.83 -27.63
C TYR A 276 -2.45 -6.43 -27.14
N ASN A 277 -3.50 -5.85 -27.71
CA ASN A 277 -4.04 -4.54 -27.38
C ASN A 277 -5.54 -4.66 -27.14
N GLY A 278 -6.10 -3.87 -26.23
CA GLY A 278 -7.53 -3.86 -25.99
C GLY A 278 -7.89 -3.52 -24.55
N ALA A 279 -9.17 -3.67 -24.23
CA ALA A 279 -9.60 -3.76 -22.85
C ALA A 279 -9.13 -5.10 -22.27
N MET A 280 -8.69 -5.09 -21.01
CA MET A 280 -8.22 -6.28 -20.30
C MET A 280 -8.91 -6.39 -18.94
N ALA A 281 -9.11 -7.60 -18.47
CA ALA A 281 -9.48 -7.88 -17.09
C ALA A 281 -8.45 -8.85 -16.52
N LEU A 282 -7.78 -8.45 -15.43
CA LEU A 282 -6.84 -9.29 -14.68
C LEU A 282 -7.59 -9.95 -13.53
N ASP A 283 -7.81 -11.26 -13.60
CA ASP A 283 -8.39 -12.05 -12.51
C ASP A 283 -7.27 -12.62 -11.65
N LEU A 284 -6.98 -11.93 -10.55
CA LEU A 284 -5.87 -12.23 -9.64
C LEU A 284 -6.40 -12.85 -8.35
N PHE A 285 -5.76 -13.93 -7.92
CA PHE A 285 -6.04 -14.57 -6.64
C PHE A 285 -4.89 -14.30 -5.65
N LEU A 286 -5.13 -13.43 -4.67
CA LEU A 286 -4.19 -13.18 -3.57
C LEU A 286 -4.49 -14.17 -2.45
N LYS A 287 -3.55 -15.06 -2.18
CA LYS A 287 -3.68 -16.12 -1.19
C LYS A 287 -3.98 -15.52 0.19
N ASP A 288 -5.00 -16.06 0.85
CA ASP A 288 -5.42 -15.67 2.20
C ASP A 288 -5.87 -14.20 2.35
N ILE A 289 -6.01 -13.44 1.24
CA ILE A 289 -6.47 -12.04 1.23
C ILE A 289 -7.82 -11.95 0.50
N VAL A 290 -7.81 -11.94 -0.85
CA VAL A 290 -9.01 -11.72 -1.68
C VAL A 290 -8.74 -12.07 -3.16
N GLY A 291 -9.80 -12.38 -3.92
CA GLY A 291 -9.74 -12.35 -5.40
C GLY A 291 -10.07 -10.95 -5.92
N VAL A 292 -9.24 -10.42 -6.83
CA VAL A 292 -9.41 -9.08 -7.39
C VAL A 292 -9.47 -9.19 -8.91
N GLU A 293 -10.50 -8.57 -9.50
CA GLU A 293 -10.57 -8.35 -10.93
C GLU A 293 -10.15 -6.90 -11.22
N ILE A 294 -9.03 -6.69 -11.91
CA ILE A 294 -8.55 -5.35 -12.29
C ILE A 294 -8.95 -5.09 -13.75
N PRO A 295 -9.94 -4.20 -14.01
CA PRO A 295 -10.34 -3.82 -15.35
C PRO A 295 -9.42 -2.73 -15.90
N ILE A 296 -8.71 -3.03 -16.98
CA ILE A 296 -7.89 -2.09 -17.74
C ILE A 296 -8.69 -1.72 -19.00
N ALA A 297 -9.13 -0.47 -19.11
CA ALA A 297 -10.00 -0.05 -20.21
C ALA A 297 -9.24 0.02 -21.54
N GLU A 298 -8.01 0.51 -21.48
CA GLU A 298 -7.08 0.60 -22.60
C GLU A 298 -5.74 0.06 -22.14
N GLY A 299 -5.33 -1.08 -22.70
CA GLY A 299 -4.10 -1.74 -22.33
C GLY A 299 -3.37 -2.33 -23.51
N SER A 300 -2.10 -2.59 -23.28
CA SER A 300 -1.21 -3.34 -24.15
C SER A 300 -0.48 -4.39 -23.33
N GLY A 301 -0.10 -5.45 -24.01
CA GLY A 301 0.63 -6.51 -23.38
C GLY A 301 1.28 -7.43 -24.38
N GLY A 302 2.00 -8.37 -23.82
CA GLY A 302 2.94 -9.15 -24.58
C GLY A 302 3.21 -10.48 -23.93
N MET A 303 3.35 -11.51 -24.75
CA MET A 303 3.86 -12.78 -24.29
C MET A 303 5.09 -13.16 -25.10
N TRP A 304 6.16 -13.44 -24.37
CA TRP A 304 7.34 -14.09 -24.92
C TRP A 304 7.41 -15.50 -24.34
N ARG A 305 7.49 -16.50 -25.22
CA ARG A 305 7.82 -17.87 -24.81
C ARG A 305 9.07 -18.29 -25.54
N GLU A 306 10.06 -18.68 -24.78
CA GLU A 306 11.25 -19.35 -25.30
C GLU A 306 11.18 -20.82 -24.89
N ALA A 307 11.20 -21.70 -25.89
CA ALA A 307 11.56 -23.10 -25.68
C ALA A 307 12.99 -23.29 -26.17
N SER A 308 13.91 -23.55 -25.25
CA SER A 308 15.31 -23.86 -25.52
C SER A 308 15.53 -25.37 -25.35
N VAL A 309 16.49 -25.95 -26.09
CA VAL A 309 16.94 -27.32 -25.82
C VAL A 309 17.77 -27.42 -24.54
N GLN A 310 18.18 -26.28 -23.98
CA GLN A 310 18.98 -26.17 -22.76
C GLN A 310 18.20 -25.67 -21.54
N ASP A 311 17.06 -24.99 -21.72
CA ASP A 311 16.25 -24.41 -20.64
C ASP A 311 14.79 -24.90 -20.60
N ILE A 312 14.18 -24.80 -19.40
CA ILE A 312 12.76 -25.13 -19.17
C ILE A 312 11.87 -24.00 -19.72
N PHE A 313 10.73 -24.34 -20.30
CA PHE A 313 9.69 -23.42 -20.79
C PHE A 313 9.34 -22.34 -19.76
N GLN A 314 9.62 -21.07 -20.07
CA GLN A 314 9.21 -19.91 -19.28
C GLN A 314 8.39 -18.97 -20.15
N GLY A 315 7.12 -18.75 -19.79
CA GLY A 315 6.24 -17.80 -20.46
C GLY A 315 5.82 -16.69 -19.51
N HIS A 316 6.11 -15.44 -19.87
CA HIS A 316 5.65 -14.25 -19.16
C HIS A 316 4.62 -13.53 -20.03
N ALA A 317 3.47 -13.17 -19.45
CA ALA A 317 2.48 -12.30 -20.05
C ALA A 317 2.52 -10.94 -19.34
N TYR A 318 2.94 -9.91 -20.06
CA TYR A 318 3.10 -8.55 -19.57
C TYR A 318 1.83 -7.75 -19.82
N VAL A 319 1.54 -6.79 -18.96
CA VAL A 319 0.44 -5.85 -19.11
C VAL A 319 0.87 -4.45 -18.75
N ASN A 320 0.38 -3.46 -19.49
CA ASN A 320 0.44 -2.05 -19.17
C ASN A 320 -0.81 -1.34 -19.69
N GLY A 321 -1.42 -0.47 -18.90
CA GLY A 321 -2.59 0.29 -19.35
C GLY A 321 -3.21 1.16 -18.28
N LEU A 322 -4.35 1.74 -18.63
CA LEU A 322 -5.10 2.67 -17.78
C LEU A 322 -6.41 2.04 -17.28
N THR A 323 -6.63 2.20 -15.99
CA THR A 323 -7.82 1.74 -15.25
C THR A 323 -8.62 2.95 -14.82
N ALA A 324 -9.70 3.25 -15.54
CA ALA A 324 -10.56 4.42 -15.28
C ALA A 324 -11.83 4.07 -14.48
N ASP A 325 -12.34 2.85 -14.63
CA ASP A 325 -13.37 2.33 -13.73
C ASP A 325 -12.69 1.91 -12.42
N LEU A 326 -13.22 2.37 -11.30
CA LEU A 326 -12.66 2.19 -9.95
C LEU A 326 -13.61 1.45 -9.02
N ASP A 327 -14.79 1.02 -9.51
CA ASP A 327 -15.80 0.33 -8.70
C ASP A 327 -15.36 -1.06 -8.24
N TRP A 328 -14.35 -1.63 -8.91
CA TRP A 328 -13.70 -2.89 -8.54
C TRP A 328 -12.81 -2.78 -7.30
N TRP A 329 -12.42 -1.56 -6.89
CA TRP A 329 -11.44 -1.38 -5.82
C TRP A 329 -11.93 -2.00 -4.49
N PRO A 330 -11.13 -2.86 -3.83
CA PRO A 330 -11.60 -3.56 -2.64
C PRO A 330 -12.01 -2.61 -1.51
N ALA A 331 -13.28 -2.69 -1.09
CA ALA A 331 -13.86 -1.75 -0.13
C ALA A 331 -13.23 -1.79 1.28
N PHE A 332 -12.50 -2.85 1.62
CA PHE A 332 -11.78 -2.96 2.89
C PHE A 332 -10.47 -2.16 2.90
N ILE A 333 -9.88 -1.87 1.73
CA ILE A 333 -8.68 -1.05 1.63
C ILE A 333 -9.09 0.42 1.90
N PRO A 334 -8.52 1.06 2.94
CA PRO A 334 -8.97 2.38 3.38
C PRO A 334 -8.56 3.52 2.43
N ALA A 335 -7.50 3.32 1.64
CA ALA A 335 -7.09 4.23 0.58
C ALA A 335 -7.86 3.90 -0.70
N LYS A 336 -8.56 4.89 -1.26
CA LYS A 336 -9.40 4.73 -2.45
C LYS A 336 -8.81 5.51 -3.62
N PRO A 337 -8.77 4.95 -4.83
CA PRO A 337 -8.41 5.70 -6.03
C PRO A 337 -9.29 6.94 -6.18
N VAL A 338 -8.68 8.09 -6.51
CA VAL A 338 -9.41 9.34 -6.80
C VAL A 338 -9.31 9.77 -8.25
N ALA A 339 -8.43 9.13 -9.02
CA ALA A 339 -8.22 9.33 -10.44
C ALA A 339 -7.96 7.97 -11.11
N ALA A 340 -7.91 7.97 -12.43
CA ALA A 340 -7.50 6.78 -13.18
C ALA A 340 -6.13 6.29 -12.72
N LEU A 341 -5.94 4.97 -12.72
CA LEU A 341 -4.73 4.31 -12.27
C LEU A 341 -3.95 3.74 -13.45
N GLU A 342 -2.63 3.82 -13.39
CA GLU A 342 -1.74 3.12 -14.30
C GLU A 342 -1.50 1.71 -13.76
N THR A 343 -1.87 0.69 -14.53
CA THR A 343 -1.64 -0.72 -14.18
C THR A 343 -0.50 -1.25 -15.02
N SER A 344 0.50 -1.86 -14.40
CA SER A 344 1.64 -2.48 -15.10
C SER A 344 2.11 -3.74 -14.37
N GLY A 345 2.73 -4.68 -15.09
CA GLY A 345 3.35 -5.85 -14.48
C GLY A 345 3.35 -7.08 -15.37
N PHE A 346 3.44 -8.26 -14.77
CA PHE A 346 3.47 -9.52 -15.49
C PHE A 346 2.76 -10.67 -14.75
N VAL A 347 2.39 -11.70 -15.51
CA VAL A 347 1.94 -13.00 -15.01
C VAL A 347 2.73 -14.11 -15.70
N LYS A 348 3.24 -15.05 -14.91
CA LYS A 348 3.98 -16.21 -15.38
C LYS A 348 3.04 -17.37 -15.70
N SER A 349 3.54 -18.33 -16.47
CA SER A 349 2.77 -19.53 -16.88
C SER A 349 2.38 -20.46 -15.72
N ASP A 350 3.06 -20.38 -14.58
CA ASP A 350 2.73 -21.07 -13.33
C ASP A 350 1.76 -20.28 -12.43
N LEU A 351 1.25 -19.15 -12.93
CA LEU A 351 0.34 -18.22 -12.26
C LEU A 351 0.97 -17.43 -11.11
N ASP A 352 2.30 -17.40 -11.02
CA ASP A 352 3.00 -16.37 -10.24
C ASP A 352 2.88 -15.01 -10.94
N PHE A 353 2.70 -13.92 -10.19
CA PHE A 353 2.45 -12.59 -10.77
C PHE A 353 3.00 -11.48 -9.89
N ASP A 354 3.31 -10.36 -10.54
CA ASP A 354 3.63 -9.09 -9.89
C ASP A 354 2.96 -7.98 -10.70
N ILE A 355 1.92 -7.39 -10.13
CA ILE A 355 1.12 -6.35 -10.76
C ILE A 355 1.17 -5.11 -9.87
N SER A 356 1.53 -3.97 -10.45
CA SER A 356 1.53 -2.67 -9.80
C SER A 356 0.41 -1.80 -10.35
N VAL A 357 -0.33 -1.17 -9.44
CA VAL A 357 -1.36 -0.18 -9.77
C VAL A 357 -0.96 1.15 -9.14
N ALA A 358 -0.55 2.11 -9.96
CA ALA A 358 -0.01 3.40 -9.55
C ALA A 358 -1.00 4.55 -9.82
N GLY A 359 -1.01 5.55 -8.94
CA GLY A 359 -1.85 6.73 -9.09
C GLY A 359 -2.05 7.51 -7.80
N GLU A 360 -3.13 8.28 -7.77
CA GLU A 360 -3.55 9.04 -6.60
C GLU A 360 -4.67 8.31 -5.85
N PHE A 361 -4.47 8.16 -4.54
CA PHE A 361 -5.38 7.50 -3.63
C PHE A 361 -5.79 8.48 -2.53
N GLY A 362 -7.06 8.81 -2.47
CA GLY A 362 -7.65 9.55 -1.36
C GLY A 362 -7.75 8.63 -0.14
N TRP A 363 -7.27 9.11 1.01
CA TRP A 363 -7.28 8.32 2.24
C TRP A 363 -8.13 8.99 3.31
N ASN A 364 -9.03 8.22 3.90
CA ASN A 364 -9.71 8.60 5.15
C ASN A 364 -8.87 8.14 6.34
N LEU A 365 -7.81 8.89 6.66
CA LEU A 365 -6.97 8.69 7.83
C LEU A 365 -7.68 9.18 9.11
N PRO A 366 -7.30 8.67 10.29
CA PRO A 366 -7.77 9.23 11.56
C PRO A 366 -7.24 10.67 11.70
N ALA A 367 -8.10 11.57 12.21
CA ALA A 367 -7.84 13.00 12.44
C ALA A 367 -7.54 13.90 11.21
N GLY A 368 -7.06 13.35 10.08
CA GLY A 368 -6.85 14.08 8.82
C GLY A 368 -7.85 13.67 7.72
N LYS A 369 -9.00 14.36 7.61
CA LYS A 369 -9.89 14.18 6.44
C LYS A 369 -9.25 14.81 5.20
N GLY A 370 -9.08 14.02 4.14
CA GLY A 370 -8.77 14.53 2.79
C GLY A 370 -7.28 14.63 2.44
N LYS A 371 -6.41 13.81 3.05
CA LYS A 371 -5.04 13.64 2.55
C LYS A 371 -5.04 12.71 1.34
N THR A 372 -4.22 13.03 0.35
CA THR A 372 -4.00 12.21 -0.84
C THR A 372 -2.65 11.52 -0.73
N LEU A 373 -2.64 10.22 -0.94
CA LEU A 373 -1.47 9.41 -1.16
C LEU A 373 -1.19 9.38 -2.66
N THR A 374 0.01 9.77 -3.08
CA THR A 374 0.50 9.49 -4.43
C THR A 374 1.47 8.32 -4.34
N GLY A 375 1.17 7.22 -5.02
CA GLY A 375 1.92 5.99 -4.83
C GLY A 375 1.45 4.86 -5.73
N HIS A 376 1.72 3.64 -5.28
CA HIS A 376 1.33 2.41 -5.95
C HIS A 376 0.91 1.34 -4.95
N PHE A 377 0.06 0.44 -5.42
CA PHE A 377 -0.25 -0.82 -4.78
C PHE A 377 0.37 -1.97 -5.57
N GLY A 378 1.17 -2.79 -4.89
CA GLY A 378 1.71 -4.02 -5.45
C GLY A 378 0.82 -5.21 -5.12
N PHE A 379 0.51 -6.02 -6.12
CA PHE A 379 -0.29 -7.23 -6.04
C PHE A 379 0.61 -8.41 -6.40
N ALA A 380 0.90 -9.25 -5.41
CA ALA A 380 1.64 -10.51 -5.57
C ALA A 380 0.87 -11.65 -4.86
N PRO A 381 1.05 -12.92 -5.25
CA PRO A 381 0.28 -14.04 -4.69
C PRO A 381 0.21 -14.09 -3.16
N GLU A 382 1.26 -13.65 -2.47
CA GLU A 382 1.38 -13.71 -1.00
C GLU A 382 1.19 -12.37 -0.28
N ALA A 383 1.12 -11.26 -1.01
CA ALA A 383 1.10 -9.94 -0.40
C ALA A 383 0.41 -8.89 -1.27
N LEU A 384 -0.35 -8.02 -0.61
CA LEU A 384 -0.74 -6.73 -1.14
C LEU A 384 0.08 -5.65 -0.41
N THR A 385 0.93 -4.95 -1.15
CA THR A 385 1.82 -3.93 -0.61
C THR A 385 1.37 -2.54 -1.04
N LEU A 386 1.72 -1.55 -0.24
CA LEU A 386 1.48 -0.14 -0.49
C LEU A 386 2.82 0.57 -0.41
N GLY A 387 3.08 1.46 -1.37
CA GLY A 387 4.24 2.34 -1.33
C GLY A 387 3.93 3.69 -1.93
N GLY A 388 4.42 4.77 -1.33
CA GLY A 388 4.20 6.10 -1.90
C GLY A 388 4.55 7.23 -0.94
N SER A 389 3.90 8.37 -1.13
CA SER A 389 4.10 9.52 -0.27
C SER A 389 2.80 10.25 0.06
N VAL A 390 2.71 10.72 1.30
CA VAL A 390 1.67 11.62 1.78
C VAL A 390 2.31 12.98 2.04
N ARG A 391 1.77 14.04 1.45
CA ARG A 391 2.22 15.41 1.73
C ARG A 391 1.28 16.06 2.74
N ASP A 392 1.87 16.62 3.80
CA ASP A 392 1.16 17.52 4.71
C ASP A 392 1.92 18.84 4.86
N ASP A 393 1.29 19.93 4.43
CA ASP A 393 1.91 21.26 4.29
C ASP A 393 3.29 21.20 3.59
N ALA A 394 4.37 21.39 4.35
CA ALA A 394 5.75 21.36 3.85
C ALA A 394 6.44 20.00 4.04
N THR A 395 5.83 19.05 4.76
CA THR A 395 6.41 17.76 5.11
C THR A 395 5.94 16.68 4.15
N VAL A 396 6.87 15.83 3.70
CA VAL A 396 6.58 14.66 2.87
C VAL A 396 6.90 13.42 3.68
N TYR A 397 5.90 12.55 3.83
CA TYR A 397 6.01 11.27 4.51
C TYR A 397 6.08 10.18 3.45
N ASN A 398 7.22 9.47 3.36
CA ASN A 398 7.35 8.31 2.49
C ASN A 398 6.78 7.10 3.22
N ILE A 399 5.67 6.59 2.72
CA ILE A 399 4.96 5.51 3.38
C ILE A 399 5.23 4.18 2.68
N GLU A 400 5.26 3.15 3.50
CA GLU A 400 5.17 1.76 3.09
C GLU A 400 4.01 1.13 3.83
N GLY A 401 3.49 0.04 3.30
CA GLY A 401 2.37 -0.63 3.90
C GLY A 401 2.19 -2.05 3.40
N ARG A 402 1.45 -2.81 4.20
CA ARG A 402 1.03 -4.15 3.87
C ARG A 402 -0.44 -4.31 4.24
N VAL A 403 -1.18 -4.89 3.32
CA VAL A 403 -2.58 -5.21 3.51
C VAL A 403 -2.73 -6.72 3.59
N THR A 404 -3.49 -7.16 4.59
CA THR A 404 -3.90 -8.54 4.79
C THR A 404 -5.41 -8.63 4.72
N ARG A 405 -5.98 -9.81 4.95
CA ARG A 405 -7.44 -9.95 5.07
C ARG A 405 -8.00 -9.14 6.24
N ASP A 406 -7.31 -9.15 7.37
CA ASP A 406 -7.86 -8.67 8.64
C ASP A 406 -7.47 -7.22 8.94
N GLU A 407 -6.33 -6.76 8.42
CA GLU A 407 -5.80 -5.44 8.70
C GLU A 407 -4.94 -4.85 7.59
N THR A 408 -4.86 -3.52 7.57
CA THR A 408 -3.91 -2.73 6.79
C THR A 408 -2.91 -2.07 7.73
N THR A 409 -1.63 -2.40 7.59
CA THR A 409 -0.54 -1.77 8.35
C THR A 409 0.22 -0.82 7.45
N VAL A 410 0.49 0.39 7.95
CA VAL A 410 1.15 1.47 7.22
C VAL A 410 2.19 2.09 8.12
N TRP A 411 3.39 2.30 7.63
CA TRP A 411 4.49 2.88 8.39
C TRP A 411 5.29 3.85 7.53
N THR A 412 6.05 4.70 8.21
CA THR A 412 6.99 5.63 7.60
C THR A 412 8.16 5.82 8.55
N VAL A 413 9.33 6.07 7.97
CA VAL A 413 10.47 6.57 8.74
C VAL A 413 10.15 8.03 9.12
N PRO A 414 10.20 8.38 10.42
CA PRO A 414 9.86 9.73 10.86
C PRO A 414 10.74 10.78 10.16
N PRO A 415 10.16 11.88 9.64
CA PRO A 415 10.96 12.99 9.14
C PRO A 415 11.76 13.64 10.27
N GLN A 416 12.88 14.29 9.92
CA GLN A 416 13.80 14.91 10.89
C GLN A 416 13.10 15.89 11.85
N SER A 417 12.07 16.60 11.39
CA SER A 417 11.28 17.51 12.23
C SER A 417 10.59 16.82 13.42
N ILE A 418 10.17 15.57 13.27
CA ILE A 418 9.60 14.77 14.36
C ILE A 418 10.72 14.30 15.28
N LEU A 419 11.85 13.83 14.74
CA LEU A 419 13.00 13.40 15.54
C LEU A 419 13.52 14.54 16.43
N ASP A 420 13.72 15.73 15.84
CA ASP A 420 14.15 16.93 16.56
C ASP A 420 13.11 17.36 17.61
N GLY A 421 11.82 17.29 17.26
CA GLY A 421 10.72 17.61 18.16
C GLY A 421 10.69 16.70 19.39
N VAL A 422 10.80 15.38 19.18
CA VAL A 422 10.79 14.39 20.27
C VAL A 422 12.01 14.55 21.16
N SER A 423 13.20 14.77 20.58
CA SER A 423 14.44 15.01 21.32
C SER A 423 14.33 16.23 22.25
N ASN A 424 13.87 17.36 21.72
CA ASN A 424 13.65 18.56 22.53
C ASN A 424 12.57 18.33 23.61
N GLY A 425 11.45 17.70 23.24
CA GLY A 425 10.35 17.47 24.19
C GLY A 425 10.71 16.52 25.35
N VAL A 426 11.49 15.48 25.09
CA VAL A 426 12.00 14.58 26.14
C VAL A 426 13.02 15.29 27.02
N THR A 427 13.90 16.11 26.43
CA THR A 427 14.87 16.91 27.19
C THR A 427 14.15 17.87 28.14
N ASP A 428 13.16 18.61 27.64
CA ASP A 428 12.37 19.56 28.44
C ASP A 428 11.64 18.86 29.61
N GLU A 429 10.97 17.73 29.35
CA GLU A 429 10.23 16.97 30.37
C GLU A 429 11.17 16.31 31.40
N LEU A 430 12.36 15.87 31.00
CA LEU A 430 13.39 15.36 31.92
C LEU A 430 13.99 16.47 32.77
N ASP A 431 14.28 17.63 32.19
CA ASP A 431 14.79 18.81 32.90
C ASP A 431 13.81 19.27 33.98
N ASP A 432 12.51 19.32 33.68
CA ASP A 432 11.47 19.64 34.66
C ASP A 432 11.45 18.62 35.82
N ARG A 433 11.56 17.32 35.52
CA ARG A 433 11.61 16.26 36.55
C ARG A 433 12.90 16.30 37.38
N ILE A 434 14.04 16.62 36.77
CA ILE A 434 15.31 16.80 37.47
C ILE A 434 15.22 18.03 38.39
N ALA A 435 14.64 19.13 37.91
CA ALA A 435 14.44 20.32 38.73
C ALA A 435 13.55 20.05 39.94
N GLU A 436 12.48 19.24 39.78
CA GLU A 436 11.65 18.77 40.90
C GLU A 436 12.44 17.91 41.88
N ALA A 437 13.28 16.99 41.39
CA ALA A 437 14.14 16.14 42.21
C ALA A 437 15.21 16.94 42.97
N GLU A 438 15.87 17.90 42.31
CA GLU A 438 16.82 18.83 42.93
C GLU A 438 16.16 19.70 44.00
N GLN A 439 14.94 20.17 43.74
CA GLN A 439 14.17 20.91 44.73
C GLN A 439 13.84 20.02 45.94
N ALA A 440 13.44 18.77 45.72
CA ALA A 440 13.21 17.81 46.80
C ALA A 440 14.50 17.51 47.58
N TRP A 441 15.64 17.39 46.91
CA TRP A 441 16.96 17.22 47.52
C TRP A 441 17.37 18.42 48.38
N ASN A 442 17.26 19.64 47.84
CA ASN A 442 17.59 20.86 48.56
C ASN A 442 16.67 21.05 49.77
N ASN A 443 15.37 20.73 49.63
CA ASN A 443 14.43 20.72 50.75
C ASN A 443 14.84 19.72 51.83
N LEU A 444 15.37 18.54 51.46
CA LEU A 444 15.90 17.55 52.40
C LEU A 444 17.17 18.06 53.10
N GLN A 445 18.08 18.71 52.36
CA GLN A 445 19.33 19.25 52.91
C GLN A 445 19.08 20.43 53.86
N ASP A 446 18.18 21.35 53.51
CA ASP A 446 17.80 22.47 54.37
C ASP A 446 17.02 21.98 55.60
N ALA A 447 16.16 20.98 55.45
CA ALA A 447 15.49 20.35 56.58
C ALA A 447 16.44 19.59 57.51
N THR A 448 17.67 19.26 57.08
CA THR A 448 18.64 18.50 57.88
C THR A 448 19.80 19.34 58.44
N LYS A 449 20.05 20.53 57.87
CA LYS A 449 21.10 21.48 58.32
C LYS A 449 20.88 22.01 59.74
N ASP A 450 19.64 22.12 60.19
CA ASP A 450 19.28 22.67 61.51
C ASP A 450 19.07 21.59 62.60
N TYR A 451 19.29 20.31 62.29
CA TYR A 451 18.98 19.19 63.19
C TYR A 451 20.23 18.61 63.88
N GLU A 452 20.64 19.21 65.01
CA GLU A 452 21.42 18.50 66.03
C GLU A 452 20.47 17.68 66.92
N PHE A 453 20.52 16.34 66.82
CA PHE A 453 19.79 15.48 67.76
C PHE A 453 20.51 15.43 69.12
N GLU A 454 20.07 16.25 70.08
CA GLU A 454 20.14 15.89 71.49
C GLU A 454 18.92 15.02 71.82
N LEU A 455 19.13 13.70 71.99
CA LEU A 455 18.12 12.77 72.49
C LEU A 455 17.93 12.99 74.01
N SER A 456 17.39 14.16 74.38
CA SER A 456 17.09 14.54 75.76
C SER A 456 15.68 15.16 75.86
N LEU A 457 15.07 15.08 77.06
CA LEU A 457 13.80 15.75 77.37
C LEU A 457 13.87 17.26 77.05
N ARG A 458 15.05 17.88 77.00
CA ARG A 458 15.25 19.27 76.59
C ARG A 458 15.04 19.47 75.08
N GLY A 459 15.54 18.57 74.23
CA GLY A 459 15.31 18.61 72.78
C GLY A 459 13.84 18.39 72.41
N LEU A 460 13.14 17.54 73.17
CA LEU A 460 11.70 17.38 73.06
C LEU A 460 10.95 18.66 73.48
N ARG A 461 11.39 19.33 74.56
CA ARG A 461 10.80 20.59 75.05
C ARG A 461 11.03 21.79 74.13
N SER A 462 12.14 21.85 73.40
CA SER A 462 12.42 22.94 72.45
C SER A 462 11.64 22.78 71.14
N SER A 463 11.48 21.55 70.65
CA SER A 463 10.82 21.25 69.37
C SER A 463 9.30 21.20 69.46
N LEU A 464 8.73 20.68 70.57
CA LEU A 464 7.27 20.50 70.71
C LEU A 464 6.46 21.80 70.52
N PRO A 465 6.84 22.94 71.11
CA PRO A 465 6.11 24.19 70.92
C PRO A 465 6.00 24.59 69.44
N GLY A 466 7.06 24.41 68.65
CA GLY A 466 7.07 24.69 67.21
C GLY A 466 6.18 23.73 66.44
N VAL A 467 6.24 22.43 66.72
CA VAL A 467 5.36 21.42 66.09
C VAL A 467 3.89 21.69 66.40
N VAL A 468 3.58 22.06 67.65
CA VAL A 468 2.22 22.44 68.08
C VAL A 468 1.74 23.69 67.37
N ASP A 469 2.60 24.70 67.21
CA ASP A 469 2.23 25.95 66.53
C ASP A 469 2.02 25.72 65.02
N THR A 470 2.82 24.86 64.39
CA THR A 470 2.61 24.43 62.99
C THR A 470 1.30 23.65 62.82
N ALA A 471 0.98 22.72 63.72
CA ALA A 471 -0.27 21.96 63.66
C ALA A 471 -1.51 22.87 63.85
N LYS A 472 -1.43 23.87 64.73
CA LYS A 472 -2.46 24.91 64.88
C LYS A 472 -2.64 25.72 63.61
N LYS A 473 -1.52 26.11 62.98
CA LYS A 473 -1.57 26.86 61.72
C LYS A 473 -2.23 26.04 60.60
N ALA A 474 -1.82 24.78 60.41
CA ALA A 474 -2.41 23.89 59.41
C ALA A 474 -3.92 23.65 59.65
N LEU A 475 -4.35 23.54 60.91
CA LEU A 475 -5.76 23.43 61.26
C LEU A 475 -6.54 24.71 60.92
N SER A 476 -6.01 25.88 61.29
CA SER A 476 -6.60 27.19 60.95
C SER A 476 -6.69 27.39 59.44
N ASP A 477 -5.63 27.06 58.70
CA ASP A 477 -5.58 27.20 57.24
C ASP A 477 -6.56 26.23 56.57
N GLY A 478 -6.68 25.01 57.07
CA GLY A 478 -7.66 24.02 56.60
C GLY A 478 -9.10 24.44 56.85
N ILE A 479 -9.40 25.03 58.02
CA ILE A 479 -10.73 25.58 58.33
C ILE A 479 -11.03 26.79 57.43
N ALA A 480 -10.07 27.67 57.21
CA ALA A 480 -10.22 28.82 56.33
C ALA A 480 -10.47 28.39 54.87
N ALA A 481 -9.73 27.39 54.38
CA ALA A 481 -9.93 26.80 53.06
C ALA A 481 -11.33 26.16 52.93
N GLU A 482 -11.82 25.53 53.98
CA GLU A 482 -13.17 24.95 53.97
C GLU A 482 -14.26 26.01 53.99
N LEU A 483 -14.09 27.07 54.78
CA LEU A 483 -15.04 28.18 54.80
C LEU A 483 -15.14 28.88 53.45
N ARG A 484 -14.02 29.05 52.72
CA ARG A 484 -14.05 29.64 51.37
C ARG A 484 -14.96 28.89 50.39
N LYS A 485 -15.10 27.57 50.52
CA LYS A 485 -15.98 26.76 49.64
C LYS A 485 -17.46 27.04 49.83
N HIS A 486 -17.83 27.66 50.95
CA HIS A 486 -19.22 27.91 51.34
C HIS A 486 -19.50 29.41 51.49
N GLU A 487 -18.59 30.27 51.03
CA GLU A 487 -18.75 31.72 51.08
C GLU A 487 -19.90 32.14 50.15
N GLY A 488 -20.86 32.90 50.68
CA GLY A 488 -22.09 33.27 49.96
C GLY A 488 -23.30 32.36 50.21
N GLU A 489 -23.13 31.23 50.92
CA GLU A 489 -24.23 30.35 51.29
C GLU A 489 -25.03 30.89 52.49
N ASP A 490 -26.36 30.71 52.48
CA ASP A 490 -27.26 31.23 53.53
C ASP A 490 -26.93 30.70 54.95
N TYR A 491 -26.28 29.53 55.03
CA TYR A 491 -25.86 28.90 56.29
C TYR A 491 -24.41 29.21 56.68
N TYR A 492 -23.67 30.01 55.90
CA TYR A 492 -22.25 30.28 56.08
C TYR A 492 -21.92 30.80 57.48
N SER A 493 -22.69 31.75 58.00
CA SER A 493 -22.42 32.34 59.33
C SER A 493 -22.56 31.32 60.48
N GLN A 494 -23.54 30.40 60.36
CA GLN A 494 -23.76 29.34 61.33
C GLN A 494 -22.70 28.24 61.21
N LEU A 495 -22.31 27.88 59.98
CA LEU A 495 -21.21 26.95 59.72
C LEU A 495 -19.89 27.51 60.26
N LYS A 496 -19.59 28.78 60.03
CA LYS A 496 -18.41 29.48 60.56
C LYS A 496 -18.34 29.43 62.09
N THR A 497 -19.45 29.73 62.75
CA THR A 497 -19.54 29.65 64.22
C THR A 497 -19.33 28.22 64.72
N HIS A 498 -19.92 27.24 64.03
CA HIS A 498 -19.81 25.83 64.41
C HIS A 498 -18.39 25.28 64.21
N LEU A 499 -17.74 25.60 63.10
CA LEU A 499 -16.37 25.16 62.82
C LEU A 499 -15.38 25.77 63.81
N TYR A 500 -15.49 27.06 64.14
CA TYR A 500 -14.62 27.68 65.15
C TYR A 500 -14.88 27.16 66.58
N ALA A 501 -16.12 26.78 66.92
CA ALA A 501 -16.40 26.15 68.21
C ALA A 501 -15.79 24.74 68.33
N ALA A 502 -15.86 23.95 67.26
CA ALA A 502 -15.22 22.63 67.19
C ALA A 502 -13.67 22.74 67.21
N ASP A 503 -13.14 23.80 66.60
CA ASP A 503 -11.72 24.15 66.57
C ASP A 503 -11.17 24.51 67.96
N ASN A 504 -11.91 25.31 68.75
CA ASN A 504 -11.46 25.74 70.07
C ASN A 504 -11.18 24.55 71.03
N THR A 505 -11.94 23.46 70.92
CA THR A 505 -11.71 22.23 71.71
C THR A 505 -10.39 21.53 71.33
N TYR A 506 -9.97 21.64 70.06
CA TYR A 506 -8.69 21.13 69.57
C TYR A 506 -7.52 22.02 70.03
N TYR A 507 -7.70 23.34 69.96
CA TYR A 507 -6.73 24.31 70.43
C TYR A 507 -6.45 24.20 71.92
N GLU A 508 -7.47 23.99 72.76
CA GLU A 508 -7.28 23.80 74.21
C GLU A 508 -6.41 22.57 74.54
N GLN A 509 -6.53 21.48 73.78
CA GLN A 509 -5.72 20.28 73.97
C GLN A 509 -4.29 20.45 73.48
N LEU A 510 -4.09 21.13 72.35
CA LEU A 510 -2.77 21.53 71.86
C LEU A 510 -2.09 22.55 72.80
N ASN A 511 -2.87 23.41 73.46
CA ASN A 511 -2.38 24.32 74.50
C ASN A 511 -1.99 23.59 75.79
N ARG A 512 -2.75 22.55 76.20
CA ARG A 512 -2.36 21.68 77.31
C ARG A 512 -1.05 20.94 77.01
N LEU A 513 -0.87 20.47 75.77
CA LEU A 513 0.37 19.84 75.31
C LEU A 513 1.57 20.81 75.39
N LYS A 514 1.38 22.06 74.93
CA LYS A 514 2.39 23.13 75.04
C LYS A 514 2.71 23.48 76.49
N ALA A 515 1.70 23.55 77.36
CA ALA A 515 1.86 23.85 78.78
C ALA A 515 2.55 22.73 79.56
N ALA A 516 2.20 21.46 79.28
CA ALA A 516 2.85 20.29 79.88
C ALA A 516 4.33 20.18 79.48
N ALA A 517 4.65 20.45 78.20
CA ALA A 517 6.03 20.52 77.73
C ALA A 517 6.83 21.67 78.37
N GLN A 518 6.18 22.69 78.91
CA GLN A 518 6.83 23.84 79.55
C GLN A 518 6.97 23.70 81.08
N GLN A 519 6.47 22.63 81.69
CA GLN A 519 6.65 22.41 83.13
C GLN A 519 8.13 22.11 83.46
N ILE A 520 8.64 22.76 84.52
CA ILE A 520 10.06 22.78 84.87
C ILE A 520 10.50 21.48 85.58
N GLN A 521 9.61 20.77 86.27
CA GLN A 521 9.94 19.56 87.03
C GLN A 521 9.86 18.30 86.17
N ASP A 522 10.95 17.54 86.10
CA ASP A 522 11.03 16.22 85.47
C ASP A 522 10.74 15.12 86.49
N ASN A 523 9.46 14.76 86.63
CA ASN A 523 9.01 13.64 87.46
C ASN A 523 8.09 12.71 86.66
N ASP A 524 7.80 11.54 87.22
CA ASP A 524 7.00 10.51 86.53
C ASP A 524 5.57 10.98 86.20
N ALA A 525 5.02 11.93 86.97
CA ALA A 525 3.72 12.52 86.67
C ALA A 525 3.78 13.38 85.39
N THR A 526 4.80 14.22 85.24
CA THR A 526 5.04 15.01 84.02
C THR A 526 5.25 14.11 82.80
N ARG A 527 6.00 13.01 82.94
CA ARG A 527 6.26 12.07 81.83
C ARG A 527 5.00 11.34 81.39
N ASN A 528 4.18 10.87 82.33
CA ASN A 528 2.89 10.25 82.02
C ASN A 528 1.93 11.24 81.35
N GLU A 529 1.96 12.52 81.75
CA GLU A 529 1.14 13.57 81.14
C GLU A 529 1.60 13.90 79.71
N ILE A 530 2.91 13.93 79.45
CA ILE A 530 3.48 14.12 78.10
C ILE A 530 3.15 12.92 77.19
N GLU A 531 3.31 11.69 77.67
CA GLU A 531 2.95 10.48 76.91
C GLU A 531 1.46 10.48 76.54
N ALA A 532 0.58 10.71 77.51
CA ALA A 532 -0.86 10.75 77.28
C ALA A 532 -1.25 11.84 76.28
N ALA A 533 -0.61 13.01 76.37
CA ALA A 533 -0.87 14.12 75.47
C ALA A 533 -0.37 13.87 74.04
N LEU A 534 0.80 13.26 73.86
CA LEU A 534 1.33 12.88 72.54
C LEU A 534 0.44 11.85 71.83
N ARG A 535 -0.04 10.83 72.56
CA ARG A 535 -0.99 9.84 72.01
C ARG A 535 -2.33 10.48 71.67
N SER A 536 -2.83 11.37 72.52
CA SER A 536 -4.07 12.11 72.25
C SER A 536 -3.94 12.96 70.98
N ALA A 537 -2.79 13.61 70.74
CA ALA A 537 -2.54 14.37 69.53
C ALA A 537 -2.43 13.49 68.27
N ALA A 538 -1.74 12.34 68.35
CA ALA A 538 -1.63 11.39 67.24
C ALA A 538 -2.99 10.78 66.83
N SER A 539 -3.87 10.53 67.82
CA SER A 539 -5.23 10.01 67.57
C SER A 539 -6.11 10.98 66.77
N LYS A 540 -5.67 12.23 66.66
CA LYS A 540 -6.39 13.37 66.12
C LYS A 540 -5.91 13.77 64.72
N LYS A 541 -5.33 12.80 63.99
CA LYS A 541 -4.76 13.00 62.65
C LYS A 541 -5.74 13.48 61.58
N ILE A 542 -7.03 13.23 61.79
CA ILE A 542 -8.12 13.71 60.95
C ILE A 542 -9.08 14.50 61.83
N PHE A 543 -9.24 15.79 61.52
CA PHE A 543 -10.32 16.59 62.06
C PHE A 543 -11.60 16.21 61.33
N SER A 544 -12.61 15.75 62.08
CA SER A 544 -13.93 15.46 61.51
C SER A 544 -15.04 16.05 62.36
N THR A 545 -15.95 16.78 61.70
CA THR A 545 -17.18 17.30 62.33
C THR A 545 -18.32 17.35 61.32
N THR A 546 -19.55 17.30 61.82
CA THR A 546 -20.76 17.34 61.00
C THR A 546 -21.63 18.52 61.44
N PHE A 547 -21.78 19.50 60.54
CA PHE A 547 -22.71 20.60 60.71
C PHE A 547 -24.06 20.25 60.06
N LYS A 548 -25.16 20.52 60.77
CA LYS A 548 -26.53 20.33 60.26
C LYS A 548 -27.27 21.66 60.27
N TYR A 549 -27.55 22.20 59.09
CA TYR A 549 -28.37 23.39 58.94
C TYR A 549 -29.84 23.01 59.02
N LYS A 550 -30.58 23.62 59.95
CA LYS A 550 -32.00 23.37 60.15
C LYS A 550 -32.81 24.63 59.91
N VAL A 551 -33.89 24.50 59.14
CA VAL A 551 -34.91 25.54 58.96
C VAL A 551 -36.22 24.96 59.46
N LEU A 552 -36.88 25.66 60.39
CA LEU A 552 -38.14 25.22 61.03
C LEU A 552 -38.06 23.78 61.62
N GLY A 553 -36.92 23.42 62.21
CA GLY A 553 -36.71 22.11 62.86
C GLY A 553 -36.32 20.96 61.92
N VAL A 554 -36.44 21.15 60.60
CA VAL A 554 -36.07 20.15 59.58
C VAL A 554 -34.63 20.39 59.12
N THR A 555 -33.83 19.34 59.03
CA THR A 555 -32.46 19.44 58.50
C THR A 555 -32.52 19.60 56.98
N VAL A 556 -32.15 20.77 56.50
CA VAL A 556 -32.17 21.11 55.06
C VAL A 556 -30.80 20.92 54.42
N LYS A 557 -29.71 20.95 55.20
CA LYS A 557 -28.36 20.64 54.71
C LYS A 557 -27.53 19.98 55.80
N THR A 558 -26.72 19.00 55.42
CA THR A 558 -25.67 18.43 56.26
C THR A 558 -24.34 18.68 55.57
N VAL A 559 -23.38 19.24 56.29
CA VAL A 559 -22.01 19.48 55.83
C VAL A 559 -21.08 18.63 56.68
N ASN A 560 -20.45 17.64 56.05
CA ASN A 560 -19.45 16.81 56.69
C ASN A 560 -18.08 17.38 56.36
N VAL A 561 -17.36 17.84 57.39
CA VAL A 561 -16.00 18.31 57.24
C VAL A 561 -15.08 17.19 57.72
N SER A 562 -14.17 16.74 56.86
CA SER A 562 -13.11 15.80 57.18
C SER A 562 -11.82 16.32 56.57
N ARG A 563 -10.87 16.71 57.41
CA ARG A 563 -9.60 17.30 56.98
C ARG A 563 -8.46 16.61 57.71
N ARG A 564 -7.48 16.14 56.93
CA ARG A 564 -6.26 15.58 57.48
C ARG A 564 -5.41 16.71 58.03
N VAL A 565 -5.11 16.67 59.33
CA VAL A 565 -4.35 17.70 60.04
C VAL A 565 -2.87 17.32 60.16
N MET A 566 -2.55 16.02 60.05
CA MET A 566 -1.20 15.49 60.03
C MET A 566 -1.14 14.20 59.17
N SER A 567 0.01 13.92 58.57
CA SER A 567 0.25 12.70 57.81
C SER A 567 0.30 11.46 58.71
N ASP A 568 0.17 10.27 58.14
CA ASP A 568 0.31 9.02 58.91
C ASP A 568 1.75 8.86 59.44
N SER A 569 2.75 9.34 58.69
CA SER A 569 4.14 9.41 59.14
C SER A 569 4.29 10.31 60.38
N GLN A 570 3.73 11.51 60.36
CA GLN A 570 3.75 12.44 61.50
C GLN A 570 3.00 11.89 62.72
N ALA A 571 1.84 11.25 62.52
CA ALA A 571 1.11 10.60 63.60
C ALA A 571 1.92 9.44 64.21
N ASN A 572 2.61 8.65 63.39
CA ASN A 572 3.48 7.57 63.85
C ASN A 572 4.75 8.08 64.54
N GLN A 573 5.28 9.22 64.13
CA GLN A 573 6.38 9.90 64.83
C GLN A 573 5.94 10.34 66.23
N LEU A 574 4.72 10.87 66.39
CA LEU A 574 4.16 11.22 67.69
C LEU A 574 3.91 9.98 68.58
N ILE A 575 3.47 8.87 68.00
CA ILE A 575 3.29 7.60 68.71
C ILE A 575 4.65 7.03 69.15
N THR A 576 5.63 7.00 68.26
CA THR A 576 7.00 6.58 68.56
C THR A 576 7.63 7.48 69.64
N ALA A 577 7.41 8.79 69.56
CA ALA A 577 7.85 9.72 70.60
C ALA A 577 7.17 9.40 71.95
N ALA A 578 5.86 9.15 71.95
CA ALA A 578 5.11 8.75 73.15
C ALA A 578 5.63 7.44 73.76
N ASP A 579 5.87 6.42 72.93
CA ASP A 579 6.43 5.13 73.33
C ASP A 579 7.83 5.27 73.94
N ASN A 580 8.57 6.31 73.56
CA ASN A 580 9.92 6.56 74.02
C ASN A 580 10.02 7.44 75.26
N VAL A 581 8.94 8.15 75.66
CA VAL A 581 8.94 9.02 76.86
C VAL A 581 9.37 8.27 78.12
N LYS A 582 8.93 7.03 78.28
CA LYS A 582 9.28 6.16 79.44
C LYS A 582 10.76 5.74 79.51
N TYR A 583 11.50 5.85 78.41
CA TYR A 583 12.91 5.48 78.35
C TYR A 583 13.85 6.67 78.60
N ILE A 584 13.31 7.89 78.71
CA ILE A 584 14.08 9.09 79.02
C ILE A 584 14.35 9.11 80.53
N LYS A 585 15.55 8.67 80.93
CA LYS A 585 16.06 8.84 82.29
C LYS A 585 16.61 10.25 82.48
N GLU A 586 16.64 10.72 83.72
CA GLU A 586 16.98 12.10 84.15
C GLU A 586 18.31 12.64 83.59
N THR A 587 19.22 11.78 83.12
CA THR A 587 20.46 12.18 82.43
C THR A 587 20.89 11.12 81.42
N TYR A 588 20.95 11.46 80.12
CA TYR A 588 21.80 10.74 79.15
C TYR A 588 22.12 11.63 77.93
N ASP A 589 23.39 12.00 77.79
CA ASP A 589 23.95 12.64 76.59
C ASP A 589 24.51 11.57 75.66
N ARG A 590 23.85 11.31 74.53
CA ARG A 590 24.44 10.52 73.45
C ARG A 590 24.18 11.20 72.10
N LYS A 591 25.26 11.71 71.49
CA LYS A 591 25.27 12.30 70.15
C LYS A 591 25.40 11.18 69.10
N VAL A 592 24.48 11.13 68.13
CA VAL A 592 24.63 10.35 66.89
C VAL A 592 25.03 11.36 65.80
N SER A 593 26.12 11.12 65.07
CA SER A 593 26.52 12.03 63.99
C SER A 593 25.73 11.75 62.71
N MET A 594 25.14 12.80 62.13
CA MET A 594 24.34 12.78 60.89
C MET A 594 25.09 12.27 59.65
N GLN A 595 26.41 12.10 59.73
CA GLN A 595 27.22 11.52 58.64
C GLN A 595 26.72 10.13 58.21
N GLN A 596 26.26 9.31 59.16
CA GLN A 596 25.82 7.93 58.86
C GLN A 596 24.48 7.86 58.10
N ILE A 597 23.67 8.92 58.13
CA ILE A 597 22.42 9.03 57.34
C ILE A 597 22.73 9.62 55.97
N TYR A 598 23.68 10.56 55.90
CA TYR A 598 24.16 11.17 54.66
C TYR A 598 24.80 10.12 53.72
N ASP A 599 25.59 9.19 54.28
CA ASP A 599 26.26 8.11 53.53
C ASP A 599 25.30 7.07 52.90
N THR A 600 23.97 7.20 53.10
CA THR A 600 22.96 6.29 52.53
C THR A 600 22.05 6.93 51.47
N VAL A 601 22.22 8.21 51.17
CA VAL A 601 21.45 8.95 50.16
C VAL A 601 22.37 9.20 48.95
N PRO A 602 21.96 8.89 47.70
CA PRO A 602 22.83 9.04 46.51
C PRO A 602 23.37 10.46 46.35
N ASP A 603 24.67 10.62 46.09
CA ASP A 603 25.36 11.93 46.03
C ASP A 603 24.82 12.84 44.92
N LYS A 604 24.90 14.17 45.14
CA LYS A 604 24.53 15.22 44.17
C LYS A 604 25.22 15.05 42.80
N GLU A 605 26.40 14.44 42.79
CA GLU A 605 27.15 14.07 41.58
C GLU A 605 26.34 13.16 40.64
N ILE A 606 25.41 12.33 41.14
CA ILE A 606 24.56 11.49 40.29
C ILE A 606 23.53 12.33 39.52
N PHE A 607 22.99 13.38 40.14
CA PHE A 607 22.06 14.30 39.46
C PHE A 607 22.80 15.18 38.45
N GLU A 608 23.99 15.67 38.81
CA GLU A 608 24.85 16.41 37.88
C GLU A 608 25.35 15.52 36.74
N GLN A 609 25.61 14.23 36.98
CA GLN A 609 25.99 13.27 35.95
C GLN A 609 24.81 12.92 35.02
N VAL A 610 23.60 12.72 35.54
CA VAL A 610 22.40 12.53 34.71
C VAL A 610 22.11 13.77 33.87
N LYS A 611 22.31 14.97 34.45
CA LYS A 611 22.18 16.23 33.73
C LYS A 611 23.26 16.41 32.66
N ASP A 612 24.52 16.09 32.97
CA ASP A 612 25.60 16.08 31.98
C ASP A 612 25.34 15.03 30.88
N ASP A 613 24.78 13.86 31.21
CA ASP A 613 24.44 12.83 30.23
C ASP A 613 23.26 13.27 29.32
N ILE A 614 22.35 14.10 29.83
CA ILE A 614 21.27 14.74 29.05
C ILE A 614 21.83 15.89 28.19
N GLU A 615 22.59 16.83 28.78
CA GLU A 615 23.17 18.00 28.10
C GLU A 615 24.23 17.61 27.04
N ASN A 616 24.95 16.49 27.23
CA ASN A 616 25.89 15.95 26.26
C ASN A 616 25.22 15.06 25.18
N GLY A 617 23.89 14.91 25.22
CA GLY A 617 23.14 14.12 24.24
C GLY A 617 23.40 12.61 24.33
N VAL A 618 23.75 12.09 25.51
CA VAL A 618 24.05 10.66 25.75
C VAL A 618 22.78 9.84 26.00
N ILE A 619 21.67 10.46 26.45
CA ILE A 619 20.33 9.88 26.27
C ILE A 619 19.92 10.10 24.81
N MET A 620 20.61 9.42 23.91
CA MET A 620 20.27 9.39 22.51
C MET A 620 18.88 8.76 22.36
N ILE A 621 17.89 9.54 21.93
CA ILE A 621 16.68 9.02 21.27
C ILE A 621 17.09 8.60 19.85
N ASP A 622 18.11 7.75 19.73
CA ASP A 622 18.66 7.34 18.44
C ASP A 622 17.77 6.29 17.77
N ASP A 623 16.78 5.75 18.48
CA ASP A 623 16.07 4.55 18.03
C ASP A 623 14.59 4.76 17.69
N LEU A 624 14.10 5.97 17.39
CA LEU A 624 12.76 6.09 16.78
C LEU A 624 12.82 5.58 15.33
N GLY A 625 12.62 4.28 15.16
CA GLY A 625 12.80 3.58 13.89
C GLY A 625 11.66 3.84 12.91
N GLU A 626 10.43 3.56 13.33
CA GLU A 626 9.24 3.76 12.51
C GLU A 626 8.06 4.31 13.32
N ILE A 627 7.23 5.09 12.63
CA ILE A 627 5.90 5.48 13.11
C ILE A 627 4.88 4.96 12.10
N GLY A 628 3.74 4.50 12.60
CA GLY A 628 2.75 3.88 11.72
C GLY A 628 1.39 3.74 12.36
N PHE A 629 0.47 3.11 11.62
CA PHE A 629 -0.81 2.67 12.17
C PHE A 629 -1.20 1.31 11.64
N VAL A 630 -2.08 0.65 12.40
CA VAL A 630 -2.80 -0.55 11.99
C VAL A 630 -4.28 -0.19 11.90
N TYR A 631 -4.87 -0.45 10.74
CA TYR A 631 -6.29 -0.30 10.49
C TYR A 631 -6.95 -1.68 10.46
N GLY A 632 -7.76 -1.97 11.48
CA GLY A 632 -8.52 -3.22 11.53
C GLY A 632 -9.72 -3.18 10.57
N HIS A 633 -9.79 -4.14 9.65
CA HIS A 633 -10.85 -4.17 8.63
C HIS A 633 -12.23 -4.44 9.22
N ASP A 634 -12.32 -5.23 10.28
CA ASP A 634 -13.58 -5.52 10.97
C ASP A 634 -13.99 -4.42 11.95
N SER A 635 -13.04 -3.96 12.78
CA SER A 635 -13.30 -2.95 13.80
C SER A 635 -13.48 -1.55 13.21
N LYS A 636 -12.90 -1.29 12.03
CA LYS A 636 -12.79 0.03 11.40
C LYS A 636 -12.07 1.05 12.30
N VAL A 637 -11.19 0.57 13.18
CA VAL A 637 -10.41 1.38 14.13
C VAL A 637 -8.97 1.49 13.66
N PHE A 638 -8.39 2.67 13.84
CA PHE A 638 -6.97 2.94 13.66
C PHE A 638 -6.26 2.87 15.01
N ASN A 639 -5.16 2.11 15.08
CA ASN A 639 -4.25 2.09 16.22
C ASN A 639 -2.90 2.63 15.75
N VAL A 640 -2.53 3.81 16.22
CA VAL A 640 -1.27 4.47 15.87
C VAL A 640 -0.18 3.97 16.80
N TYR A 641 1.02 3.77 16.27
CA TYR A 641 2.15 3.26 17.03
C TYR A 641 3.45 3.96 16.65
N ALA A 642 4.42 3.87 17.56
CA ALA A 642 5.82 4.18 17.31
C ALA A 642 6.69 2.99 17.74
N VAL A 643 7.79 2.78 17.03
CA VAL A 643 8.83 1.83 17.43
C VAL A 643 10.02 2.61 17.93
N VAL A 644 10.35 2.42 19.20
CA VAL A 644 11.53 3.01 19.85
C VAL A 644 12.42 1.85 20.30
N GLY A 645 13.59 1.70 19.67
CA GLY A 645 14.44 0.53 19.85
C GLY A 645 13.80 -0.72 19.23
N GLU A 646 13.68 -1.78 20.03
CA GLU A 646 12.97 -3.00 19.65
C GLU A 646 11.50 -3.00 20.13
N ASP A 647 11.09 -1.98 20.90
CA ASP A 647 9.79 -1.93 21.56
C ASP A 647 8.77 -1.10 20.76
N ARG A 648 7.54 -1.63 20.67
CA ARG A 648 6.42 -0.97 20.01
C ARG A 648 5.46 -0.37 21.02
N PHE A 649 5.26 0.94 20.93
CA PHE A 649 4.38 1.72 21.80
C PHE A 649 3.10 2.08 21.05
N ASP A 650 1.95 1.79 21.68
CA ASP A 650 0.64 2.24 21.19
C ASP A 650 0.43 3.70 21.61
N LEU A 651 0.23 4.58 20.64
CA LEU A 651 0.05 6.02 20.84
C LEU A 651 -1.44 6.41 20.94
N GLY A 652 -2.36 5.46 20.76
CA GLY A 652 -3.79 5.70 20.78
C GLY A 652 -4.28 6.51 19.57
N ALA A 653 -5.23 7.42 19.79
CA ALA A 653 -5.89 8.20 18.75
C ALA A 653 -5.13 9.51 18.46
N VAL A 654 -4.02 9.40 17.73
CA VAL A 654 -3.16 10.51 17.31
C VAL A 654 -3.20 10.67 15.79
N ASP A 655 -3.01 11.88 15.26
CA ASP A 655 -2.81 12.07 13.82
C ASP A 655 -1.36 11.72 13.45
N LEU A 656 -1.15 10.68 12.64
CA LEU A 656 0.19 10.25 12.22
C LEU A 656 0.92 11.33 11.40
N PHE A 657 0.21 12.29 10.80
CA PHE A 657 0.80 13.28 9.91
C PHE A 657 0.98 14.65 10.58
N SER A 658 0.55 14.78 11.84
CA SER A 658 0.74 15.96 12.67
C SER A 658 2.04 15.87 13.46
N VAL A 659 3.03 16.70 13.08
CA VAL A 659 4.31 16.76 13.80
C VAL A 659 4.09 17.05 15.29
N VAL A 660 3.16 17.95 15.61
CA VAL A 660 2.86 18.35 17.01
C VAL A 660 2.26 17.19 17.80
N ASP A 661 1.25 16.51 17.24
CA ASP A 661 0.54 15.47 17.98
C ASP A 661 1.40 14.20 18.13
N ILE A 662 2.14 13.81 17.08
CA ILE A 662 3.10 12.70 17.19
C ILE A 662 4.18 13.02 18.21
N THR A 663 4.79 14.20 18.13
CA THR A 663 5.90 14.56 19.01
C THR A 663 5.47 14.43 20.48
N ALA A 664 4.33 15.03 20.84
CA ALA A 664 3.80 14.96 22.19
C ALA A 664 3.50 13.51 22.64
N ALA A 665 2.88 12.71 21.77
CA ALA A 665 2.51 11.33 22.10
C ALA A 665 3.75 10.42 22.27
N VAL A 666 4.72 10.53 21.38
CA VAL A 666 5.97 9.75 21.43
C VAL A 666 6.80 10.17 22.65
N THR A 667 6.95 11.47 22.92
CA THR A 667 7.64 11.98 24.12
C THR A 667 7.01 11.40 25.40
N SER A 668 5.68 11.45 25.52
CA SER A 668 4.98 10.89 26.69
C SER A 668 5.22 9.38 26.83
N ALA A 669 5.16 8.63 25.73
CA ALA A 669 5.40 7.18 25.76
C ALA A 669 6.82 6.81 26.18
N ILE A 670 7.83 7.55 25.71
CA ILE A 670 9.23 7.35 26.11
C ILE A 670 9.42 7.65 27.60
N VAL A 671 8.90 8.79 28.07
CA VAL A 671 9.03 9.20 29.48
C VAL A 671 8.32 8.23 30.42
N ASP A 672 7.11 7.77 30.06
CA ASP A 672 6.39 6.76 30.83
C ASP A 672 7.16 5.42 30.86
N GLY A 673 7.77 5.02 29.74
CA GLY A 673 8.66 3.85 29.67
C GLY A 673 9.87 3.97 30.60
N LEU A 674 10.55 5.11 30.62
CA LEU A 674 11.69 5.39 31.51
C LEU A 674 11.30 5.40 33.00
N VAL A 675 10.11 5.91 33.33
CA VAL A 675 9.66 6.05 34.72
C VAL A 675 9.07 4.75 35.28
N SER A 676 8.47 3.92 34.42
CA SER A 676 7.88 2.63 34.80
C SER A 676 8.88 1.47 34.79
N GLY A 677 10.06 1.66 34.19
CA GLY A 677 11.19 0.73 34.24
C GLY A 677 11.94 0.75 35.58
N ASN A 678 11.29 0.28 36.65
CA ASN A 678 11.91 -0.17 37.91
C ASN A 678 11.05 -1.25 38.60
#